data_AF-A0A0V0XNJ6-F1
#
_entry.id   AF-A0A0V0XNJ6-F1
#
_cell.length_a   1.000
_cell.length_b   1.000
_cell.length_c   1.000
_cell.angle_alpha   90.00
_cell.angle_beta   90.00
_cell.angle_gamma   90.00
#
_symmetry.space_group_name_H-M   'P 1'
#
loop_
_entity.id
_entity.type
_entity.pdbx_description
1 polymer ?
#
loop_
_entity_poly.entity_id
_entity_poly.type
_entity_poly.pdbx_seq_one_letter_code
_entity_poly.pdbx_strand_id
1 'polypeptide(L)'
;MSGDIGKIYISRKSSIRTLEFFMTVDILTTNVRTQRVAAHSHVKGLGLETDGRAKQIGSGFVGQVEARTAAGIIVDLVKMKRMAGRAVLLAGPPGTGKTAIALAIARELGSKVPFAPMVASEVYSMEVKKTEVLMENIRRCIGLRVREVKDIYEGEVTEITPVESDHGMSSYETRLTNLTVGLRTTKGCTQLKLDPTLYDVFLQQRIEVGDVIYIETNSGAVKRVGRCDVYATETDLEAEEFVPLPKGEIRKQKEFVQDVTLHDLDTANAKPSGGQDVLTLMAQLIKPKKTEITENLRKEVNASVNRYIEQGIAELVPGVLFIDEAHMLDMECFTYLHRVIESSFSPIVILATNRGFSKIRGTEIVSAHGIPQDLLERLLIVKTLPYGLQEILEIVKIRAKAENVNITGEALQSLAEIGYRASLRMWQQSFLFRLFNCVVIRPRCCCSSFVKRSEEQLREIENRLFMVNSVESAWESDFPTAEIEKEDFETNRQFLPAYNSKYKPARYFRSYTLAPFVNDSELLRNFVEIGVDLSKLESRSNAVDFLVKLDWKKDVQPMLRFLVLNGIPLEEIGQYLTRNPWIFQQNLQHLTERIGYLKSKAFTVDAIAHIINKARYWLNFDIQTIDSRLGWLQNNFKLTGDEVRDVVTKEPKLITFGTGYVQRLQFTFKEEMGFTKIQTKQLLLKDPKLYITYKSVLMKSFDYLHNVVGFSHETILNWPRCLRESSYKARARHQFLKRLKRDQFDPQRPNYVTVEAMLSGDDGEFCARVAKCPEAVYNEFLKQL
;
A
#
# COMPACT_ATOMS: atom_id res chain seq x y z
N MET A 1 30.45 -74.07 0.81
CA MET A 1 29.28 -74.61 1.53
C MET A 1 28.84 -73.57 2.55
N SER A 2 27.51 -73.33 2.68
CA SER A 2 26.78 -72.64 3.78
C SER A 2 27.31 -71.30 4.34
N GLY A 3 26.52 -70.23 4.49
CA GLY A 3 25.07 -70.05 4.25
C GLY A 3 24.60 -68.62 4.63
N ASP A 4 23.31 -68.34 4.38
CA ASP A 4 22.60 -67.04 4.51
C ASP A 4 22.71 -66.37 5.91
N ILE A 5 22.42 -65.08 6.14
CA ILE A 5 21.19 -64.26 5.90
C ILE A 5 21.65 -62.77 5.91
N GLY A 6 21.10 -61.77 5.20
CA GLY A 6 19.85 -61.67 4.43
C GLY A 6 19.03 -60.42 4.85
N LYS A 7 19.27 -59.26 4.21
CA LYS A 7 18.31 -58.12 4.16
C LYS A 7 18.61 -57.21 2.97
N ILE A 8 17.53 -56.80 2.29
CA ILE A 8 17.57 -56.48 0.85
C ILE A 8 17.44 -54.97 0.60
N TYR A 9 18.32 -54.43 -0.24
CA TYR A 9 18.13 -53.17 -0.96
C TYR A 9 17.80 -53.48 -2.43
N ILE A 10 16.69 -52.93 -2.95
CA ILE A 10 16.31 -52.93 -4.37
C ILE A 10 16.06 -51.45 -4.72
N SER A 11 16.99 -50.76 -5.39
CA SER A 11 17.34 -50.85 -6.82
C SER A 11 16.20 -50.41 -7.75
N ARG A 12 16.36 -49.23 -8.37
CA ARG A 12 15.63 -48.81 -9.58
C ARG A 12 16.65 -48.57 -10.70
N LYS A 13 16.68 -49.47 -11.69
CA LYS A 13 17.38 -49.29 -12.96
C LYS A 13 16.52 -49.82 -14.11
N SER A 14 15.89 -48.91 -14.83
CA SER A 14 15.33 -49.06 -16.19
C SER A 14 14.63 -47.72 -16.53
N SER A 15 14.84 -47.06 -17.67
CA SER A 15 15.68 -47.40 -18.84
C SER A 15 16.37 -46.15 -19.39
N ILE A 16 17.65 -46.30 -19.74
CA ILE A 16 18.38 -45.36 -20.60
C ILE A 16 18.21 -45.85 -22.04
N ARG A 17 17.81 -44.97 -22.96
CA ARG A 17 18.21 -44.88 -24.39
C ARG A 17 17.21 -44.08 -25.24
N THR A 18 17.47 -42.77 -25.34
CA THR A 18 17.37 -41.93 -26.57
C THR A 18 17.67 -40.50 -26.15
N LEU A 19 18.95 -40.13 -26.17
CA LEU A 19 19.41 -38.78 -25.83
C LEU A 19 20.69 -38.48 -26.61
N GLU A 20 20.53 -38.28 -27.92
CA GLU A 20 21.55 -37.75 -28.83
C GLU A 20 20.87 -37.35 -30.14
N PHE A 21 20.54 -36.06 -30.30
CA PHE A 21 20.86 -35.26 -31.50
C PHE A 21 20.42 -33.79 -31.32
N PHE A 22 21.17 -32.88 -31.96
CA PHE A 22 21.04 -31.42 -32.00
C PHE A 22 21.41 -30.60 -30.75
N MET A 23 22.66 -30.12 -30.78
CA MET A 23 23.16 -28.93 -30.07
C MET A 23 22.58 -27.62 -30.66
N THR A 24 23.01 -26.50 -30.05
CA THR A 24 22.94 -25.10 -30.53
C THR A 24 21.55 -24.46 -30.66
N VAL A 25 21.13 -23.82 -29.56
CA VAL A 25 20.56 -22.46 -29.58
C VAL A 25 21.24 -21.67 -28.45
N ASP A 26 21.73 -20.48 -28.75
CA ASP A 26 22.53 -19.66 -27.83
C ASP A 26 21.78 -19.31 -26.54
N ILE A 27 22.38 -19.65 -25.39
CA ILE A 27 21.97 -19.07 -24.11
C ILE A 27 22.69 -17.72 -23.95
N LEU A 28 22.23 -16.73 -24.72
CA LEU A 28 22.39 -15.35 -24.31
C LEU A 28 21.58 -15.16 -23.03
N THR A 29 22.25 -15.28 -21.88
CA THR A 29 21.74 -14.82 -20.57
C THR A 29 21.63 -13.30 -20.61
N THR A 30 20.59 -12.82 -21.31
CA THR A 30 20.13 -11.45 -21.20
C THR A 30 19.71 -11.24 -19.75
N ASN A 31 20.62 -10.67 -18.96
CA ASN A 31 20.31 -10.03 -17.68
C ASN A 31 19.45 -8.79 -17.97
N VAL A 32 18.24 -9.01 -18.50
CA VAL A 32 17.21 -8.01 -18.61
C VAL A 32 16.89 -7.60 -17.18
N ARG A 33 17.41 -6.43 -16.76
CA ARG A 33 16.87 -5.67 -15.63
C ARG A 33 15.38 -5.50 -15.92
N THR A 34 14.56 -6.40 -15.37
CA THR A 34 13.12 -6.44 -15.61
C THR A 34 12.50 -5.26 -14.89
N GLN A 35 12.47 -4.11 -15.59
CA GLN A 35 11.74 -2.93 -15.15
C GLN A 35 10.32 -3.38 -14.79
N ARG A 36 9.92 -3.15 -13.53
CA ARG A 36 8.59 -3.52 -13.05
C ARG A 36 7.56 -2.89 -13.99
N VAL A 37 6.77 -3.72 -14.67
CA VAL A 37 5.85 -3.28 -15.73
C VAL A 37 4.70 -2.50 -15.10
N ALA A 38 4.87 -1.18 -14.99
CA ALA A 38 3.85 -0.27 -14.46
C ALA A 38 2.58 -0.26 -15.34
N ALA A 39 1.45 0.21 -14.80
CA ALA A 39 0.16 0.26 -15.50
C ALA A 39 0.23 1.02 -16.84
N HIS A 40 1.11 2.03 -16.97
CA HIS A 40 1.28 2.84 -18.18
C HIS A 40 2.62 2.64 -18.90
N SER A 41 3.39 1.60 -18.57
CA SER A 41 4.69 1.27 -19.21
C SER A 41 4.63 1.19 -20.75
N HIS A 42 3.51 0.65 -21.24
CA HIS A 42 3.17 0.38 -22.63
C HIS A 42 2.98 1.64 -23.50
N VAL A 43 2.68 2.79 -22.89
CA VAL A 43 2.35 4.05 -23.60
C VAL A 43 3.63 4.77 -24.01
N LYS A 44 4.09 4.63 -25.26
CA LYS A 44 5.38 5.18 -25.72
C LYS A 44 5.33 6.64 -26.19
N GLY A 45 4.16 7.14 -26.56
CA GLY A 45 3.89 8.51 -27.04
C GLY A 45 2.41 8.66 -27.39
N LEU A 46 1.98 9.78 -27.98
CA LEU A 46 0.58 10.03 -28.32
C LEU A 46 0.09 9.23 -29.54
N GLY A 47 1.00 8.84 -30.44
CA GLY A 47 0.67 8.04 -31.63
C GLY A 47 -0.03 8.87 -32.70
N LEU A 48 0.53 10.04 -33.00
CA LEU A 48 0.03 10.99 -34.00
C LEU A 48 0.58 10.67 -35.40
N GLU A 49 -0.10 11.16 -36.42
CA GLU A 49 0.38 11.23 -37.80
C GLU A 49 1.11 12.56 -38.04
N THR A 50 1.72 12.70 -39.23
CA THR A 50 2.44 13.92 -39.62
C THR A 50 1.54 15.15 -39.79
N ASP A 51 0.22 14.97 -39.88
CA ASP A 51 -0.78 16.05 -39.88
C ASP A 51 -1.28 16.42 -38.46
N GLY A 52 -0.75 15.76 -37.42
CA GLY A 52 -1.12 15.97 -36.02
C GLY A 52 -2.32 15.15 -35.53
N ARG A 53 -3.03 14.40 -36.38
CA ARG A 53 -4.18 13.57 -35.96
C ARG A 53 -3.72 12.26 -35.29
N ALA A 54 -4.48 11.78 -34.32
CA ALA A 54 -4.14 10.53 -33.62
C ALA A 54 -4.60 9.27 -34.39
N LYS A 55 -3.69 8.32 -34.64
CA LYS A 55 -4.03 7.01 -35.24
C LYS A 55 -4.91 6.19 -34.31
N GLN A 56 -5.93 5.50 -34.83
CA GLN A 56 -6.86 4.69 -34.01
C GLN A 56 -6.14 3.68 -33.08
N ILE A 57 -5.03 3.10 -33.56
CA ILE A 57 -4.04 2.38 -32.73
C ILE A 57 -2.66 2.98 -33.03
N GLY A 58 -1.93 3.40 -31.99
CA GLY A 58 -0.63 4.05 -32.17
C GLY A 58 0.12 4.28 -30.86
N SER A 59 1.44 4.04 -30.86
CA SER A 59 2.35 4.28 -29.72
C SER A 59 1.88 3.72 -28.35
N GLY A 60 1.12 2.62 -28.37
CA GLY A 60 0.58 1.97 -27.16
C GLY A 60 -0.84 2.41 -26.77
N PHE A 61 -1.44 3.38 -27.47
CA PHE A 61 -2.85 3.72 -27.33
C PHE A 61 -3.75 2.99 -28.33
N VAL A 62 -5.02 2.90 -27.94
CA VAL A 62 -6.19 2.55 -28.75
C VAL A 62 -7.26 3.60 -28.47
N GLY A 63 -8.01 4.04 -29.48
CA GLY A 63 -9.15 4.96 -29.28
C GLY A 63 -8.75 6.34 -28.76
N GLN A 64 -9.68 7.08 -28.14
CA GLN A 64 -9.45 8.46 -27.66
C GLN A 64 -8.84 9.40 -28.71
N VAL A 65 -9.23 9.28 -29.98
CA VAL A 65 -8.60 10.02 -31.09
C VAL A 65 -8.66 11.53 -30.88
N GLU A 66 -9.82 12.07 -30.47
CA GLU A 66 -9.99 13.49 -30.17
C GLU A 66 -9.07 13.96 -29.02
N ALA A 67 -9.08 13.24 -27.89
CA ALA A 67 -8.29 13.60 -26.72
C ALA A 67 -6.77 13.53 -26.97
N ARG A 68 -6.31 12.56 -27.79
CA ARG A 68 -4.90 12.45 -28.20
C ARG A 68 -4.51 13.51 -29.23
N THR A 69 -5.39 13.86 -30.16
CA THR A 69 -5.17 14.96 -31.11
C THR A 69 -5.08 16.30 -30.38
N ALA A 70 -5.98 16.56 -29.42
CA ALA A 70 -5.92 17.73 -28.55
C ALA A 70 -4.64 17.76 -27.69
N ALA A 71 -4.21 16.61 -27.17
CA ALA A 71 -2.92 16.49 -26.47
C ALA A 71 -1.71 16.78 -27.39
N GLY A 72 -1.79 16.44 -28.68
CA GLY A 72 -0.79 16.82 -29.68
C GLY A 72 -0.68 18.34 -29.85
N ILE A 73 -1.82 19.01 -30.04
CA ILE A 73 -1.89 20.48 -30.11
C ILE A 73 -1.32 21.12 -28.83
N ILE A 74 -1.56 20.54 -27.65
CA ILE A 74 -0.97 20.99 -26.38
C ILE A 74 0.56 20.84 -26.41
N VAL A 75 1.09 19.70 -26.86
CA VAL A 75 2.54 19.47 -27.01
C VAL A 75 3.16 20.50 -27.96
N ASP A 76 2.50 20.84 -29.07
CA ASP A 76 2.97 21.85 -30.00
C ASP A 76 2.93 23.26 -29.40
N LEU A 77 1.87 23.61 -28.66
CA LEU A 77 1.80 24.88 -27.91
C LEU A 77 2.91 24.99 -26.86
N VAL A 78 3.30 23.89 -26.20
CA VAL A 78 4.46 23.85 -25.30
C VAL A 78 5.75 24.09 -26.08
N LYS A 79 5.98 23.35 -27.17
CA LYS A 79 7.19 23.47 -28.02
C LYS A 79 7.34 24.89 -28.60
N MET A 80 6.22 25.53 -28.95
CA MET A 80 6.15 26.94 -29.38
C MET A 80 6.23 27.96 -28.24
N LYS A 81 6.36 27.53 -26.97
CA LYS A 81 6.38 28.38 -25.76
C LYS A 81 5.11 29.26 -25.57
N ARG A 82 3.96 28.83 -26.08
CA ARG A 82 2.66 29.54 -26.03
C ARG A 82 1.72 29.08 -24.91
N MET A 83 2.24 28.32 -23.94
CA MET A 83 1.48 27.78 -22.80
C MET A 83 1.55 28.61 -21.50
N ALA A 84 2.29 29.72 -21.49
CA ALA A 84 2.40 30.59 -20.31
C ALA A 84 1.01 31.05 -19.81
N GLY A 85 0.79 31.01 -18.49
CA GLY A 85 -0.49 31.37 -17.88
C GLY A 85 -1.64 30.37 -18.09
N ARG A 86 -1.39 29.21 -18.74
CA ARG A 86 -2.41 28.18 -19.01
C ARG A 86 -2.05 26.84 -18.38
N ALA A 87 -3.09 26.09 -18.03
CA ALA A 87 -2.97 24.70 -17.58
C ALA A 87 -3.93 23.80 -18.38
N VAL A 88 -3.85 22.48 -18.19
CA VAL A 88 -4.68 21.50 -18.89
C VAL A 88 -5.61 20.80 -17.89
N LEU A 89 -6.87 20.57 -18.25
CA LEU A 89 -7.81 19.77 -17.48
C LEU A 89 -8.26 18.55 -18.28
N LEU A 90 -7.89 17.36 -17.84
CA LEU A 90 -8.39 16.09 -18.36
C LEU A 90 -9.69 15.72 -17.63
N ALA A 91 -10.83 15.85 -18.30
CA ALA A 91 -12.16 15.64 -17.73
C ALA A 91 -12.85 14.43 -18.36
N GLY A 92 -13.22 13.43 -17.54
CA GLY A 92 -14.01 12.29 -18.04
C GLY A 92 -14.10 11.14 -17.05
N PRO A 93 -14.89 10.09 -17.33
CA PRO A 93 -15.11 8.96 -16.43
C PRO A 93 -13.82 8.27 -15.94
N PRO A 94 -13.84 7.54 -14.80
CA PRO A 94 -12.70 6.73 -14.37
C PRO A 94 -12.36 5.65 -15.41
N GLY A 95 -11.07 5.29 -15.51
CA GLY A 95 -10.61 4.26 -16.46
C GLY A 95 -10.46 4.71 -17.93
N THR A 96 -10.82 5.95 -18.28
CA THR A 96 -10.76 6.48 -19.67
C THR A 96 -9.37 6.92 -20.16
N GLY A 97 -8.30 6.61 -19.42
CA GLY A 97 -6.92 6.86 -19.88
C GLY A 97 -6.35 8.25 -19.59
N LYS A 98 -6.98 9.10 -18.77
CA LYS A 98 -6.45 10.44 -18.39
C LYS A 98 -4.96 10.43 -17.99
N THR A 99 -4.58 9.58 -17.04
CA THR A 99 -3.18 9.41 -16.58
C THR A 99 -2.24 8.94 -17.70
N ALA A 100 -2.73 8.11 -18.63
CA ALA A 100 -1.97 7.66 -19.79
C ALA A 100 -1.71 8.81 -20.78
N ILE A 101 -2.70 9.66 -21.04
CA ILE A 101 -2.56 10.86 -21.90
C ILE A 101 -1.56 11.85 -21.28
N ALA A 102 -1.63 12.10 -19.97
CA ALA A 102 -0.66 12.96 -19.28
C ALA A 102 0.79 12.44 -19.38
N LEU A 103 1.00 11.12 -19.19
CA LEU A 103 2.32 10.50 -19.36
C LEU A 103 2.79 10.55 -20.83
N ALA A 104 1.87 10.43 -21.79
CA ALA A 104 2.18 10.51 -23.20
C ALA A 104 2.61 11.92 -23.63
N ILE A 105 1.95 12.97 -23.13
CA ILE A 105 2.36 14.37 -23.32
C ILE A 105 3.81 14.55 -22.85
N ALA A 106 4.16 14.06 -21.66
CA ALA A 106 5.54 14.13 -21.16
C ALA A 106 6.54 13.40 -22.08
N ARG A 107 6.21 12.20 -22.58
CA ARG A 107 7.06 11.45 -23.52
C ARG A 107 7.22 12.13 -24.88
N GLU A 108 6.19 12.81 -25.37
CA GLU A 108 6.19 13.55 -26.64
C GLU A 108 6.95 14.89 -26.57
N LEU A 109 7.14 15.41 -25.36
CA LEU A 109 8.03 16.54 -25.06
C LEU A 109 9.50 16.08 -24.97
N GLY A 110 9.74 14.89 -24.41
CA GLY A 110 11.03 14.19 -24.52
C GLY A 110 11.25 13.14 -23.43
N SER A 111 12.09 12.14 -23.73
CA SER A 111 12.41 11.04 -22.80
C SER A 111 13.11 11.48 -21.50
N LYS A 112 13.73 12.68 -21.51
CA LYS A 112 14.43 13.31 -20.38
C LYS A 112 13.62 14.43 -19.70
N VAL A 113 12.34 14.61 -20.05
CA VAL A 113 11.48 15.65 -19.45
C VAL A 113 10.95 15.14 -18.10
N PRO A 114 11.12 15.88 -16.99
CA PRO A 114 10.60 15.45 -15.69
C PRO A 114 9.07 15.31 -15.69
N PHE A 115 8.57 14.25 -15.07
CA PHE A 115 7.13 14.00 -14.89
C PHE A 115 6.86 13.64 -13.42
N ALA A 116 6.16 14.51 -12.69
CA ALA A 116 5.73 14.22 -11.32
C ALA A 116 4.21 13.95 -11.29
N PRO A 117 3.80 12.67 -11.16
CA PRO A 117 2.43 12.33 -10.84
C PRO A 117 2.19 12.45 -9.33
N MET A 118 1.12 13.14 -8.95
CA MET A 118 0.60 13.20 -7.58
C MET A 118 -0.92 13.02 -7.57
N VAL A 119 -1.46 12.40 -6.53
CA VAL A 119 -2.91 12.43 -6.26
C VAL A 119 -3.21 13.65 -5.39
N ALA A 120 -4.26 14.40 -5.72
CA ALA A 120 -4.64 15.62 -5.00
C ALA A 120 -4.81 15.43 -3.47
N SER A 121 -5.16 14.24 -2.99
CA SER A 121 -5.25 13.94 -1.55
C SER A 121 -3.90 13.92 -0.82
N GLU A 122 -2.77 13.82 -1.52
CA GLU A 122 -1.42 13.77 -0.92
C GLU A 122 -0.99 15.09 -0.28
N VAL A 123 -1.63 16.22 -0.64
CA VAL A 123 -1.35 17.54 -0.04
C VAL A 123 -1.72 17.60 1.45
N TYR A 124 -2.60 16.69 1.91
CA TYR A 124 -3.06 16.65 3.30
C TYR A 124 -2.11 15.82 4.17
N SER A 125 -1.05 16.47 4.65
CA SER A 125 -0.06 15.89 5.58
C SER A 125 -0.22 16.45 7.01
N MET A 126 0.19 15.65 8.00
CA MET A 126 0.38 16.11 9.39
C MET A 126 1.80 16.63 9.66
N GLU A 127 2.77 16.35 8.77
CA GLU A 127 4.18 16.68 8.95
C GLU A 127 4.59 18.00 8.27
N VAL A 128 3.90 18.38 7.19
CA VAL A 128 4.25 19.54 6.34
C VAL A 128 2.99 20.23 5.81
N LYS A 129 3.05 21.54 5.56
CA LYS A 129 1.94 22.33 4.99
C LYS A 129 1.54 21.85 3.59
N LYS A 130 0.26 22.03 3.23
CA LYS A 130 -0.29 21.69 1.90
C LYS A 130 0.47 22.35 0.74
N THR A 131 0.80 23.63 0.91
CA THR A 131 1.56 24.43 -0.06
C THR A 131 2.99 23.92 -0.23
N GLU A 132 3.59 23.38 0.82
CA GLU A 132 4.93 22.78 0.77
C GLU A 132 4.91 21.47 -0.02
N VAL A 133 3.89 20.63 0.13
CA VAL A 133 3.73 19.42 -0.70
C VAL A 133 3.52 19.75 -2.19
N LEU A 134 2.77 20.82 -2.49
CA LEU A 134 2.63 21.32 -3.87
C LEU A 134 3.98 21.83 -4.41
N MET A 135 4.70 22.65 -3.63
CA MET A 135 6.01 23.19 -4.00
C MET A 135 7.07 22.10 -4.20
N GLU A 136 7.08 21.07 -3.35
CA GLU A 136 7.92 19.85 -3.47
C GLU A 136 7.73 19.21 -4.86
N ASN A 137 6.49 19.02 -5.30
CA ASN A 137 6.19 18.41 -6.60
C ASN A 137 6.43 19.36 -7.79
N ILE A 138 6.20 20.66 -7.64
CA ILE A 138 6.57 21.67 -8.66
C ILE A 138 8.08 21.69 -8.87
N ARG A 139 8.87 21.68 -7.79
CA ARG A 139 10.34 21.63 -7.83
C ARG A 139 10.88 20.34 -8.46
N ARG A 140 10.18 19.20 -8.32
CA ARG A 140 10.49 17.95 -9.05
C ARG A 140 10.20 18.03 -10.54
N CYS A 141 9.26 18.87 -10.96
CA CYS A 141 8.95 19.05 -12.38
C CYS A 141 9.93 19.98 -13.09
N ILE A 142 10.72 20.77 -12.37
CA ILE A 142 11.68 21.70 -12.99
C ILE A 142 13.05 21.02 -13.01
N GLY A 143 13.48 20.61 -14.21
CA GLY A 143 14.80 20.04 -14.45
C GLY A 143 15.83 21.12 -14.74
N LEU A 144 17.08 20.83 -14.39
CA LEU A 144 18.28 21.54 -14.76
C LEU A 144 19.19 20.57 -15.50
N ARG A 145 19.45 20.83 -16.77
CA ARG A 145 20.40 20.07 -17.58
C ARG A 145 21.75 20.79 -17.52
N VAL A 146 22.66 20.24 -16.74
CA VAL A 146 24.05 20.70 -16.65
C VAL A 146 24.86 19.99 -17.75
N ARG A 147 25.68 20.73 -18.48
CA ARG A 147 26.60 20.19 -19.49
C ARG A 147 28.04 20.57 -19.11
N GLU A 148 28.83 19.57 -18.75
CA GLU A 148 30.25 19.74 -18.40
C GLU A 148 31.11 19.00 -19.40
N VAL A 149 32.14 19.66 -19.95
CA VAL A 149 33.17 18.99 -20.74
C VAL A 149 34.37 18.72 -19.82
N LYS A 150 34.75 17.44 -19.68
CA LYS A 150 35.87 17.02 -18.82
C LYS A 150 36.97 16.36 -19.65
N ASP A 151 38.22 16.79 -19.41
CA ASP A 151 39.42 16.09 -19.85
C ASP A 151 39.61 14.82 -19.01
N ILE A 152 39.53 13.65 -19.65
CA ILE A 152 39.74 12.36 -18.98
C ILE A 152 40.84 11.54 -19.68
N TYR A 153 41.48 10.67 -18.89
CA TYR A 153 42.22 9.52 -19.40
C TYR A 153 41.32 8.29 -19.25
N GLU A 154 41.09 7.52 -20.31
CA GLU A 154 40.23 6.32 -20.31
C GLU A 154 40.99 5.17 -20.99
N GLY A 155 41.12 4.03 -20.30
CA GLY A 155 41.90 2.90 -20.80
C GLY A 155 41.86 1.69 -19.86
N GLU A 156 42.34 0.56 -20.38
CA GLU A 156 42.61 -0.65 -19.60
C GLU A 156 43.93 -0.51 -18.84
N VAL A 157 43.95 -0.84 -17.56
CA VAL A 157 45.14 -0.85 -16.71
C VAL A 157 46.06 -2.01 -17.09
N THR A 158 47.26 -1.71 -17.57
CA THR A 158 48.28 -2.72 -17.92
C THR A 158 49.30 -2.96 -16.82
N GLU A 159 49.54 -1.98 -15.97
CA GLU A 159 50.47 -2.04 -14.84
C GLU A 159 50.04 -1.05 -13.76
N ILE A 160 50.32 -1.39 -12.50
CA ILE A 160 50.19 -0.52 -11.33
C ILE A 160 51.50 -0.70 -10.56
N THR A 161 52.29 0.36 -10.44
CA THR A 161 53.62 0.29 -9.80
C THR A 161 53.83 1.49 -8.87
N PRO A 162 53.71 1.30 -7.54
CA PRO A 162 54.11 2.32 -6.58
C PRO A 162 55.63 2.55 -6.65
N VAL A 163 56.06 3.81 -6.62
CA VAL A 163 57.48 4.21 -6.60
C VAL A 163 57.80 4.81 -5.23
N GLU A 164 58.48 4.03 -4.41
CA GLU A 164 59.02 4.46 -3.11
C GLU A 164 60.39 5.14 -3.29
N SER A 165 60.76 6.04 -2.38
CA SER A 165 62.10 6.64 -2.35
C SER A 165 62.86 6.30 -1.08
N ASP A 166 64.07 5.77 -1.24
CA ASP A 166 65.03 5.64 -0.14
C ASP A 166 65.57 7.01 0.28
N HIS A 167 64.90 7.66 1.23
CA HIS A 167 65.53 8.71 2.03
C HIS A 167 66.33 8.06 3.15
N GLY A 168 67.66 8.04 2.97
CA GLY A 168 68.59 7.50 3.95
C GLY A 168 68.42 8.13 5.35
N MET A 169 68.46 7.28 6.37
CA MET A 169 68.40 7.60 7.81
C MET A 169 67.01 7.82 8.45
N SER A 170 66.07 6.87 8.29
CA SER A 170 65.41 6.22 9.46
C SER A 170 64.46 5.08 9.03
N SER A 171 64.62 3.91 9.64
CA SER A 171 64.08 2.63 9.14
C SER A 171 62.63 2.32 9.53
N TYR A 172 61.69 3.28 9.45
CA TYR A 172 60.28 3.00 9.83
C TYR A 172 59.15 3.69 9.04
N GLU A 173 59.42 4.48 8.00
CA GLU A 173 58.35 5.05 7.17
C GLU A 173 58.74 5.11 5.68
N THR A 174 58.37 4.08 4.91
CA THR A 174 58.46 4.11 3.44
C THR A 174 57.40 5.05 2.89
N ARG A 175 57.83 6.18 2.33
CA ARG A 175 56.92 7.14 1.68
C ARG A 175 56.85 6.90 0.18
N LEU A 176 55.64 6.65 -0.30
CA LEU A 176 55.30 6.62 -1.72
C LEU A 176 55.53 8.01 -2.34
N THR A 177 56.31 8.09 -3.41
CA THR A 177 56.61 9.36 -4.10
C THR A 177 55.77 9.60 -5.34
N ASN A 178 55.49 8.55 -6.12
CA ASN A 178 54.58 8.59 -7.27
C ASN A 178 53.97 7.21 -7.48
N LEU A 179 52.80 7.15 -8.12
CA LEU A 179 52.20 5.92 -8.63
C LEU A 179 52.32 5.88 -10.15
N THR A 180 52.99 4.87 -10.71
CA THR A 180 53.04 4.66 -12.17
C THR A 180 51.90 3.73 -12.59
N VAL A 181 51.09 4.15 -13.56
CA VAL A 181 49.96 3.36 -14.09
C VAL A 181 50.01 3.36 -15.61
N GLY A 182 50.08 2.18 -16.22
CA GLY A 182 49.96 2.02 -17.67
C GLY A 182 48.50 1.90 -18.09
N LEU A 183 48.09 2.65 -19.12
CA LEU A 183 46.76 2.58 -19.72
C LEU A 183 46.85 2.19 -21.21
N ARG A 184 45.99 1.26 -21.63
CA ARG A 184 45.87 0.73 -22.99
C ARG A 184 44.51 1.03 -23.60
N THR A 185 44.51 1.37 -24.89
CA THR A 185 43.32 1.46 -25.76
C THR A 185 43.59 0.77 -27.09
N THR A 186 42.58 0.68 -27.96
CA THR A 186 42.77 0.14 -29.32
C THR A 186 43.74 0.95 -30.19
N LYS A 187 44.04 2.22 -29.85
CA LYS A 187 45.00 3.06 -30.60
C LYS A 187 46.43 2.99 -30.08
N GLY A 188 46.66 2.63 -28.81
CA GLY A 188 47.99 2.66 -28.21
C GLY A 188 48.00 2.44 -26.70
N CYS A 189 49.20 2.45 -26.13
CA CYS A 189 49.46 2.36 -24.69
C CYS A 189 50.23 3.60 -24.22
N THR A 190 50.04 4.03 -22.98
CA THR A 190 50.78 5.15 -22.37
C THR A 190 50.90 4.94 -20.87
N GLN A 191 52.09 5.20 -20.32
CA GLN A 191 52.35 5.22 -18.88
C GLN A 191 52.07 6.61 -18.32
N LEU A 192 51.28 6.69 -17.25
CA LEU A 192 50.97 7.89 -16.50
C LEU A 192 51.68 7.85 -15.14
N LYS A 193 52.23 8.98 -14.72
CA LYS A 193 52.67 9.18 -13.34
C LYS A 193 51.59 9.95 -12.61
N LEU A 194 51.04 9.33 -11.57
CA LEU A 194 49.95 9.80 -10.75
C LEU A 194 50.46 10.15 -9.35
N ASP A 195 49.73 11.04 -8.68
CA ASP A 195 50.00 11.41 -7.29
C ASP A 195 49.83 10.21 -6.34
N PRO A 196 50.69 10.04 -5.31
CA PRO A 196 50.59 8.96 -4.33
C PRO A 196 49.22 8.80 -3.67
N THR A 197 48.46 9.89 -3.48
CA THR A 197 47.12 9.84 -2.87
C THR A 197 46.11 9.03 -3.69
N LEU A 198 46.35 8.84 -4.99
CA LEU A 198 45.49 8.00 -5.83
C LEU A 198 45.72 6.50 -5.59
N TYR A 199 46.83 6.09 -4.97
CA TYR A 199 47.08 4.68 -4.63
C TYR A 199 46.02 4.13 -3.67
N ASP A 200 45.62 4.91 -2.65
CA ASP A 200 44.54 4.56 -1.74
C ASP A 200 43.20 4.39 -2.46
N VAL A 201 42.95 5.19 -3.52
CA VAL A 201 41.72 5.09 -4.33
C VAL A 201 41.71 3.79 -5.15
N PHE A 202 42.85 3.39 -5.72
CA PHE A 202 42.99 2.11 -6.44
C PHE A 202 42.76 0.92 -5.49
N LEU A 203 43.30 0.97 -4.27
CA LEU A 203 43.06 -0.06 -3.24
C LEU A 203 41.59 -0.10 -2.79
N GLN A 204 40.97 1.05 -2.51
CA GLN A 204 39.58 1.14 -2.07
C GLN A 204 38.59 0.66 -3.14
N GLN A 205 38.85 0.97 -4.42
CA GLN A 205 38.00 0.52 -5.54
C GLN A 205 38.35 -0.88 -6.06
N ARG A 206 39.40 -1.52 -5.53
CA ARG A 206 39.94 -2.80 -6.01
C ARG A 206 40.19 -2.78 -7.52
N ILE A 207 40.99 -1.80 -7.95
CA ILE A 207 41.41 -1.68 -9.35
C ILE A 207 42.63 -2.56 -9.57
N GLU A 208 42.53 -3.47 -10.53
CA GLU A 208 43.54 -4.46 -10.87
C GLU A 208 43.99 -4.35 -12.33
N VAL A 209 45.12 -4.97 -12.65
CA VAL A 209 45.59 -5.09 -14.04
C VAL A 209 44.57 -5.90 -14.84
N GLY A 210 44.15 -5.37 -15.99
CA GLY A 210 43.05 -5.88 -16.82
C GLY A 210 41.71 -5.15 -16.64
N ASP A 211 41.60 -4.19 -15.71
CA ASP A 211 40.39 -3.38 -15.56
C ASP A 211 40.38 -2.17 -16.49
N VAL A 212 39.20 -1.81 -17.03
CA VAL A 212 39.00 -0.52 -17.70
C VAL A 212 38.63 0.53 -16.66
N ILE A 213 39.38 1.63 -16.64
CA ILE A 213 39.16 2.76 -15.74
C ILE A 213 39.06 4.08 -16.51
N TYR A 214 38.55 5.11 -15.84
CA TYR A 214 38.80 6.49 -16.25
C TYR A 214 39.28 7.37 -15.09
N ILE A 215 40.13 8.34 -15.43
CA ILE A 215 40.76 9.29 -14.50
C ILE A 215 40.44 10.71 -14.98
N GLU A 216 39.85 11.53 -14.12
CA GLU A 216 39.58 12.95 -14.42
C GLU A 216 40.81 13.82 -14.14
N THR A 217 41.24 14.59 -15.15
CA THR A 217 42.52 15.33 -15.10
C THR A 217 42.54 16.44 -14.03
N ASN A 218 41.39 17.05 -13.74
CA ASN A 218 41.30 18.21 -12.85
C ASN A 218 41.02 17.85 -11.38
N SER A 219 40.36 16.72 -11.12
CA SER A 219 39.95 16.29 -9.77
C SER A 219 40.78 15.13 -9.23
N GLY A 220 41.57 14.46 -10.08
CA GLY A 220 42.22 13.19 -9.75
C GLY A 220 41.24 12.03 -9.56
N ALA A 221 39.93 12.23 -9.76
CA ALA A 221 38.94 11.20 -9.49
C ALA A 221 39.07 10.02 -10.46
N VAL A 222 39.40 8.85 -9.91
CA VAL A 222 39.48 7.56 -10.61
C VAL A 222 38.15 6.83 -10.46
N LYS A 223 37.68 6.13 -11.50
CA LYS A 223 36.59 5.14 -11.39
C LYS A 223 36.86 3.86 -12.19
N ARG A 224 36.69 2.70 -11.54
CA ARG A 224 36.57 1.39 -12.21
C ARG A 224 35.29 1.34 -13.05
N VAL A 225 35.40 0.98 -14.34
CA VAL A 225 34.27 0.84 -15.27
C VAL A 225 33.84 -0.63 -15.38
N GLY A 226 34.79 -1.55 -15.37
CA GLY A 226 34.57 -3.00 -15.46
C GLY A 226 35.84 -3.75 -15.85
N ARG A 227 35.75 -5.07 -16.00
CA ARG A 227 36.87 -5.92 -16.44
C ARG A 227 37.00 -5.87 -17.97
N CYS A 228 38.21 -5.82 -18.53
CA CYS A 228 38.37 -5.81 -19.99
C CYS A 228 37.95 -7.17 -20.60
N ASP A 229 37.15 -7.12 -21.67
CA ASP A 229 36.58 -8.30 -22.35
C ASP A 229 37.63 -9.28 -22.89
N VAL A 230 38.85 -8.81 -23.14
CA VAL A 230 40.04 -9.65 -23.48
C VAL A 230 40.35 -10.72 -22.41
N TYR A 231 39.94 -10.50 -21.15
CA TYR A 231 40.15 -11.43 -20.03
C TYR A 231 38.94 -12.32 -19.72
N ALA A 232 37.87 -12.25 -20.50
CA ALA A 232 36.72 -13.14 -20.35
C ALA A 232 37.08 -14.56 -20.79
N THR A 233 37.30 -15.48 -19.84
CA THR A 233 37.51 -16.91 -20.13
C THR A 233 36.20 -17.69 -20.04
N GLU A 234 36.04 -18.72 -20.87
CA GLU A 234 34.83 -19.58 -20.87
C GLU A 234 34.63 -20.37 -19.56
N THR A 235 35.63 -20.39 -18.69
CA THR A 235 35.69 -21.15 -17.44
C THR A 235 35.43 -20.32 -16.19
N ASP A 236 35.20 -19.00 -16.32
CA ASP A 236 35.08 -18.12 -15.17
C ASP A 236 33.71 -18.25 -14.47
N LEU A 237 33.74 -18.45 -13.15
CA LEU A 237 32.54 -18.60 -12.31
C LEU A 237 32.17 -17.28 -11.62
N GLU A 238 32.99 -16.23 -11.78
CA GLU A 238 32.80 -14.94 -11.14
C GLU A 238 31.89 -14.00 -11.95
N ALA A 239 31.10 -13.19 -11.25
CA ALA A 239 30.06 -12.34 -11.84
C ALA A 239 30.56 -10.90 -12.09
N GLU A 240 31.73 -10.74 -12.71
CA GLU A 240 32.27 -9.41 -13.07
C GLU A 240 31.56 -8.79 -14.29
N GLU A 241 31.48 -7.44 -14.32
CA GLU A 241 30.92 -6.71 -15.46
C GLU A 241 32.02 -6.46 -16.50
N PHE A 242 32.01 -7.27 -17.57
CA PHE A 242 32.96 -7.15 -18.67
C PHE A 242 32.61 -5.99 -19.61
N VAL A 243 33.63 -5.21 -19.99
CA VAL A 243 33.51 -4.02 -20.83
C VAL A 243 34.59 -4.04 -21.93
N PRO A 244 34.27 -3.56 -23.15
CA PRO A 244 35.20 -3.63 -24.28
C PRO A 244 36.37 -2.66 -24.13
N LEU A 245 37.54 -3.05 -24.64
CA LEU A 245 38.72 -2.17 -24.70
C LEU A 245 38.36 -0.81 -25.34
N PRO A 246 38.65 0.33 -24.67
CA PRO A 246 38.20 1.63 -25.16
C PRO A 246 38.76 1.98 -26.55
N LYS A 247 37.89 2.58 -27.37
CA LYS A 247 38.23 3.05 -28.72
C LYS A 247 38.60 4.53 -28.68
N GLY A 248 39.64 4.89 -29.43
CA GLY A 248 40.18 6.25 -29.49
C GLY A 248 41.49 6.41 -28.73
N GLU A 249 41.90 7.67 -28.54
CA GLU A 249 43.06 8.02 -27.71
C GLU A 249 42.76 7.85 -26.22
N ILE A 250 43.81 7.59 -25.44
CA ILE A 250 43.72 7.43 -23.98
C ILE A 250 43.24 8.74 -23.35
N ARG A 251 43.87 9.87 -23.68
CA ARG A 251 43.39 11.20 -23.28
C ARG A 251 42.32 11.68 -24.26
N LYS A 252 41.15 12.06 -23.74
CA LYS A 252 40.05 12.62 -24.55
C LYS A 252 39.15 13.56 -23.75
N GLN A 253 38.49 14.46 -24.46
CA GLN A 253 37.39 15.26 -23.91
C GLN A 253 36.08 14.47 -24.00
N LYS A 254 35.34 14.43 -22.89
CA LYS A 254 34.05 13.76 -22.79
C LYS A 254 33.02 14.75 -22.24
N GLU A 255 31.94 14.95 -22.98
CA GLU A 255 30.78 15.73 -22.51
C GLU A 255 29.97 14.87 -21.53
N PHE A 256 29.77 15.38 -20.32
CA PHE A 256 28.91 14.84 -19.30
C PHE A 256 27.64 15.70 -19.23
N VAL A 257 26.51 15.12 -19.62
CA VAL A 257 25.20 15.76 -19.51
C VAL A 257 24.47 15.18 -18.30
N GLN A 258 24.34 15.97 -17.24
CA GLN A 258 23.64 15.58 -16.02
C GLN A 258 22.30 16.31 -15.93
N ASP A 259 21.21 15.54 -15.84
CA ASP A 259 19.87 16.06 -15.60
C ASP A 259 19.57 15.94 -14.09
N VAL A 260 19.29 17.07 -13.40
CA VAL A 260 19.01 17.16 -11.96
C VAL A 260 17.74 17.98 -11.74
N THR A 261 16.85 17.66 -10.79
CA THR A 261 15.69 18.52 -10.51
C THR A 261 16.01 19.60 -9.47
N LEU A 262 15.27 20.71 -9.46
CA LEU A 262 15.41 21.72 -8.42
C LEU A 262 15.12 21.15 -7.02
N HIS A 263 14.25 20.15 -6.91
CA HIS A 263 13.98 19.46 -5.65
C HIS A 263 15.18 18.65 -5.14
N ASP A 264 15.98 18.06 -6.04
CA ASP A 264 17.19 17.32 -5.66
C ASP A 264 18.25 18.30 -5.11
N LEU A 265 18.41 19.47 -5.75
CA LEU A 265 19.27 20.54 -5.26
C LEU A 265 18.79 21.10 -3.91
N ASP A 266 17.49 21.39 -3.77
CA ASP A 266 16.90 21.85 -2.51
C ASP A 266 17.14 20.83 -1.38
N THR A 267 16.99 19.53 -1.67
CA THR A 267 17.16 18.44 -0.69
C THR A 267 18.63 18.22 -0.32
N ALA A 268 19.54 18.26 -1.29
CA ALA A 268 20.98 18.10 -1.07
C ALA A 268 21.55 19.21 -0.18
N ASN A 269 21.10 20.45 -0.37
CA ASN A 269 21.51 21.58 0.46
C ASN A 269 20.80 21.59 1.83
N ALA A 270 19.55 21.13 1.92
CA ALA A 270 18.82 21.04 3.20
C ALA A 270 19.32 19.90 4.11
N LYS A 271 19.89 18.84 3.53
CA LYS A 271 20.44 17.67 4.23
C LYS A 271 21.79 17.27 3.59
N PRO A 272 22.89 18.00 3.89
CA PRO A 272 24.20 17.72 3.32
C PRO A 272 24.66 16.29 3.65
N SER A 273 24.57 15.43 2.64
CA SER A 273 24.82 13.99 2.75
C SER A 273 26.31 13.70 2.61
N GLY A 274 27.09 14.16 3.59
CA GLY A 274 28.56 14.04 3.57
C GLY A 274 29.29 14.40 4.86
N GLY A 275 28.60 14.80 5.94
CA GLY A 275 29.24 15.03 7.23
C GLY A 275 29.72 13.72 7.87
N GLN A 276 31.02 13.62 8.17
CA GLN A 276 31.64 12.47 8.88
C GLN A 276 31.19 12.35 10.35
N ASP A 277 30.34 13.25 10.84
CA ASP A 277 29.88 13.26 12.22
C ASP A 277 28.97 12.07 12.56
N VAL A 278 29.23 11.49 13.73
CA VAL A 278 28.44 10.40 14.35
C VAL A 278 26.94 10.74 14.42
N LEU A 279 26.60 12.02 14.62
CA LEU A 279 25.22 12.51 14.65
C LEU A 279 24.52 12.37 13.29
N THR A 280 25.24 12.59 12.18
CA THR A 280 24.72 12.45 10.81
C THR A 280 24.44 10.98 10.48
N LEU A 281 25.32 10.08 10.91
CA LEU A 281 25.13 8.63 10.78
C LEU A 281 23.94 8.14 11.63
N MET A 282 23.79 8.63 12.86
CA MET A 282 22.62 8.33 13.70
C MET A 282 21.31 8.89 13.10
N ALA A 283 21.36 10.07 12.48
CA ALA A 283 20.20 10.66 11.80
C ALA A 283 19.78 9.89 10.53
N GLN A 284 20.70 9.16 9.88
CA GLN A 284 20.39 8.26 8.75
C GLN A 284 19.76 6.93 9.21
N LEU A 285 20.08 6.46 10.42
CA LEU A 285 19.49 5.25 11.02
C LEU A 285 18.05 5.48 11.55
N ILE A 286 17.69 6.73 11.86
CA ILE A 286 16.33 7.11 12.22
C ILE A 286 15.56 7.45 10.94
N LYS A 287 14.35 6.89 10.77
CA LYS A 287 13.50 7.16 9.60
C LYS A 287 13.34 8.69 9.42
N PRO A 288 13.80 9.28 8.29
CA PRO A 288 13.83 10.72 8.15
C PRO A 288 12.40 11.27 8.08
N LYS A 289 12.05 12.16 9.01
CA LYS A 289 10.81 12.96 8.94
C LYS A 289 10.84 13.85 7.69
N LYS A 290 9.68 14.12 7.10
CA LYS A 290 9.58 15.23 6.15
C LYS A 290 9.85 16.54 6.90
N THR A 291 10.72 17.36 6.32
CA THR A 291 11.15 18.65 6.86
C THR A 291 10.83 19.71 5.82
N GLU A 292 10.09 20.75 6.19
CA GLU A 292 9.80 21.87 5.30
C GLU A 292 11.11 22.56 4.87
N ILE A 293 11.26 22.85 3.58
CA ILE A 293 12.44 23.53 3.06
C ILE A 293 12.22 25.04 3.17
N THR A 294 13.17 25.75 3.77
CA THR A 294 13.01 27.19 4.00
C THR A 294 13.06 27.98 2.71
N GLU A 295 12.26 29.06 2.64
CA GLU A 295 12.19 29.91 1.46
C GLU A 295 13.51 30.66 1.19
N ASN A 296 14.33 30.87 2.23
CA ASN A 296 15.67 31.44 2.09
C ASN A 296 16.61 30.49 1.34
N LEU A 297 16.61 29.19 1.68
CA LEU A 297 17.41 28.20 0.96
C LEU A 297 16.97 28.10 -0.51
N ARG A 298 15.65 28.12 -0.76
CA ARG A 298 15.09 28.13 -2.12
C ARG A 298 15.54 29.33 -2.95
N LYS A 299 15.67 30.52 -2.34
CA LYS A 299 16.19 31.72 -3.00
C LYS A 299 17.68 31.60 -3.32
N GLU A 300 18.47 31.03 -2.41
CA GLU A 300 19.89 30.77 -2.61
C GLU A 300 20.14 29.76 -3.72
N VAL A 301 19.43 28.62 -3.71
CA VAL A 301 19.45 27.62 -4.78
C VAL A 301 19.07 28.26 -6.12
N ASN A 302 17.98 29.03 -6.17
CA ASN A 302 17.57 29.74 -7.39
C ASN A 302 18.64 30.72 -7.89
N ALA A 303 19.31 31.46 -6.99
CA ALA A 303 20.36 32.40 -7.36
C ALA A 303 21.61 31.68 -7.93
N SER A 304 21.93 30.49 -7.42
CA SER A 304 23.02 29.65 -7.96
C SER A 304 22.64 29.00 -9.30
N VAL A 305 21.39 28.55 -9.45
CA VAL A 305 20.85 28.02 -10.72
C VAL A 305 20.87 29.09 -11.82
N ASN A 306 20.43 30.31 -11.51
CA ASN A 306 20.46 31.43 -12.47
C ASN A 306 21.89 31.74 -12.93
N ARG A 307 22.88 31.72 -12.03
CA ARG A 307 24.31 31.88 -12.40
C ARG A 307 24.79 30.82 -13.39
N TYR A 308 24.42 29.54 -13.22
CA TYR A 308 24.79 28.50 -14.19
C TYR A 308 24.09 28.65 -15.55
N ILE A 309 22.88 29.21 -15.58
CA ILE A 309 22.16 29.52 -16.82
C ILE A 309 22.81 30.73 -17.52
N GLU A 310 23.14 31.79 -16.79
CA GLU A 310 23.85 32.98 -17.30
C GLU A 310 25.25 32.65 -17.86
N GLN A 311 25.94 31.69 -17.23
CA GLN A 311 27.22 31.16 -17.71
C GLN A 311 27.11 30.19 -18.89
N GLY A 312 25.90 29.78 -19.29
CA GLY A 312 25.67 28.81 -20.36
C GLY A 312 26.04 27.35 -20.02
N ILE A 313 26.36 27.07 -18.74
CA ILE A 313 26.72 25.73 -18.25
C ILE A 313 25.47 24.85 -18.06
N ALA A 314 24.33 25.47 -17.76
CA ALA A 314 23.08 24.77 -17.49
C ALA A 314 21.86 25.33 -18.24
N GLU A 315 20.93 24.45 -18.56
CA GLU A 315 19.68 24.75 -19.27
C GLU A 315 18.48 24.30 -18.41
N LEU A 316 17.50 25.19 -18.20
CA LEU A 316 16.30 24.86 -17.43
C LEU A 316 15.26 24.16 -18.31
N VAL A 317 14.85 22.96 -17.91
CA VAL A 317 13.93 22.08 -18.64
C VAL A 317 12.59 22.00 -17.87
N PRO A 318 11.54 22.70 -18.32
CA PRO A 318 10.22 22.62 -17.68
C PRO A 318 9.56 21.28 -17.98
N GLY A 319 9.21 20.55 -16.93
CA GLY A 319 8.51 19.27 -16.98
C GLY A 319 7.01 19.37 -16.83
N VAL A 320 6.39 18.24 -16.50
CA VAL A 320 4.94 18.07 -16.41
C VAL A 320 4.53 17.67 -15.00
N LEU A 321 3.70 18.51 -14.36
CA LEU A 321 3.05 18.22 -13.09
C LEU A 321 1.67 17.63 -13.36
N PHE A 322 1.44 16.37 -13.00
CA PHE A 322 0.15 15.71 -13.15
C PHE A 322 -0.54 15.54 -11.80
N ILE A 323 -1.72 16.14 -11.63
CA ILE A 323 -2.53 16.05 -10.40
C ILE A 323 -3.81 15.25 -10.68
N ASP A 324 -3.86 14.00 -10.21
CA ASP A 324 -5.08 13.17 -10.33
C ASP A 324 -6.11 13.52 -9.25
N GLU A 325 -7.39 13.27 -9.56
CA GLU A 325 -8.54 13.54 -8.67
C GLU A 325 -8.58 15.00 -8.15
N ALA A 326 -8.26 15.98 -9.01
CA ALA A 326 -8.02 17.40 -8.66
C ALA A 326 -9.16 18.09 -7.88
N HIS A 327 -10.41 17.60 -7.98
CA HIS A 327 -11.56 18.04 -7.17
C HIS A 327 -11.40 17.76 -5.65
N MET A 328 -10.35 17.05 -5.25
CA MET A 328 -9.97 16.79 -3.86
C MET A 328 -9.09 17.89 -3.26
N LEU A 329 -8.60 18.84 -4.07
CA LEU A 329 -7.94 20.05 -3.58
C LEU A 329 -8.96 21.04 -2.98
N ASP A 330 -8.46 21.94 -2.13
CA ASP A 330 -9.22 23.05 -1.57
C ASP A 330 -8.82 24.41 -2.18
N MET A 331 -9.58 25.46 -1.81
CA MET A 331 -9.38 26.81 -2.33
C MET A 331 -7.97 27.36 -2.09
N GLU A 332 -7.31 26.99 -0.99
CA GLU A 332 -5.92 27.39 -0.69
C GLU A 332 -4.95 26.79 -1.71
N CYS A 333 -5.09 25.49 -2.00
CA CYS A 333 -4.32 24.79 -3.02
C CYS A 333 -4.54 25.37 -4.43
N PHE A 334 -5.78 25.69 -4.80
CA PHE A 334 -6.07 26.31 -6.10
C PHE A 334 -5.50 27.72 -6.22
N THR A 335 -5.61 28.54 -5.17
CA THR A 335 -5.00 29.89 -5.13
C THR A 335 -3.49 29.83 -5.28
N TYR A 336 -2.84 28.82 -4.67
CA TYR A 336 -1.41 28.58 -4.83
C TYR A 336 -1.03 28.15 -6.25
N LEU A 337 -1.76 27.19 -6.83
CA LEU A 337 -1.56 26.72 -8.21
C LEU A 337 -1.75 27.84 -9.24
N HIS A 338 -2.72 28.74 -9.05
CA HIS A 338 -2.93 29.89 -9.93
C HIS A 338 -1.67 30.77 -10.03
N ARG A 339 -1.04 31.11 -8.89
CA ARG A 339 0.22 31.87 -8.85
C ARG A 339 1.38 31.13 -9.52
N VAL A 340 1.41 29.80 -9.41
CA VAL A 340 2.44 28.97 -10.05
C VAL A 340 2.30 29.01 -11.56
N ILE A 341 1.08 28.85 -12.09
CA ILE A 341 0.78 28.88 -13.53
C ILE A 341 1.11 30.23 -14.18
N GLU A 342 1.09 31.32 -13.42
CA GLU A 342 1.51 32.66 -13.86
C GLU A 342 3.04 32.85 -13.92
N SER A 343 3.83 31.95 -13.33
CA SER A 343 5.29 32.03 -13.33
C SER A 343 5.89 31.71 -14.71
N SER A 344 6.89 32.48 -15.12
CA SER A 344 7.62 32.31 -16.39
C SER A 344 8.32 30.94 -16.52
N PHE A 345 8.62 30.29 -15.40
CA PHE A 345 9.25 28.97 -15.33
C PHE A 345 8.32 27.89 -14.76
N SER A 346 7.00 28.10 -14.85
CA SER A 346 6.02 27.09 -14.43
C SER A 346 6.23 25.78 -15.21
N PRO A 347 6.20 24.61 -14.54
CA PRO A 347 5.98 23.35 -15.24
C PRO A 347 4.57 23.34 -15.84
N ILE A 348 4.34 22.43 -16.78
CA ILE A 348 3.03 22.23 -17.40
C ILE A 348 2.12 21.53 -16.39
N VAL A 349 1.12 22.25 -15.88
CA VAL A 349 0.16 21.71 -14.92
C VAL A 349 -0.97 21.00 -15.67
N ILE A 350 -1.09 19.69 -15.46
CA ILE A 350 -2.17 18.85 -15.98
C ILE A 350 -3.01 18.35 -14.80
N LEU A 351 -4.20 18.88 -14.65
CA LEU A 351 -5.20 18.43 -13.68
C LEU A 351 -6.04 17.32 -14.31
N ALA A 352 -6.46 16.32 -13.52
CA ALA A 352 -7.44 15.32 -13.94
C ALA A 352 -8.61 15.22 -12.97
N THR A 353 -9.81 15.03 -13.51
CA THR A 353 -11.02 14.80 -12.70
C THR A 353 -11.94 13.76 -13.33
N ASN A 354 -12.75 13.14 -12.48
CA ASN A 354 -13.83 12.22 -12.85
C ASN A 354 -15.22 12.77 -12.49
N ARG A 355 -15.31 13.97 -11.87
CA ARG A 355 -16.57 14.59 -11.44
C ARG A 355 -17.08 15.60 -12.45
N GLY A 356 -18.40 15.67 -12.60
CA GLY A 356 -19.13 16.75 -13.25
C GLY A 356 -19.13 18.00 -12.37
N PHE A 357 -20.25 18.32 -11.72
CA PHE A 357 -20.27 19.36 -10.68
C PHE A 357 -19.79 18.80 -9.33
N SER A 358 -19.06 19.61 -8.56
CA SER A 358 -18.62 19.26 -7.20
C SER A 358 -18.44 20.53 -6.36
N LYS A 359 -18.67 20.41 -5.05
CA LYS A 359 -18.34 21.44 -4.05
C LYS A 359 -16.81 21.63 -3.99
N ILE A 360 -16.34 22.88 -4.05
CA ILE A 360 -14.93 23.24 -3.86
C ILE A 360 -14.61 23.11 -2.37
N ARG A 361 -13.63 22.27 -2.01
CA ARG A 361 -13.30 22.01 -0.59
C ARG A 361 -12.84 23.29 0.11
N GLY A 362 -13.28 23.45 1.36
CA GLY A 362 -13.05 24.67 2.14
C GLY A 362 -14.04 25.80 1.88
N THR A 363 -15.00 25.63 0.96
CA THR A 363 -16.05 26.63 0.66
C THR A 363 -17.42 25.96 0.53
N GLU A 364 -18.49 26.75 0.54
CA GLU A 364 -19.86 26.27 0.20
C GLU A 364 -20.16 26.29 -1.31
N ILE A 365 -19.21 26.71 -2.15
CA ILE A 365 -19.43 26.93 -3.59
C ILE A 365 -19.38 25.60 -4.35
N VAL A 366 -20.42 25.31 -5.13
CA VAL A 366 -20.42 24.23 -6.12
C VAL A 366 -19.99 24.78 -7.47
N SER A 367 -19.01 24.14 -8.10
CA SER A 367 -18.48 24.55 -9.40
C SER A 367 -18.32 23.36 -10.34
N ALA A 368 -18.18 23.65 -11.63
CA ALA A 368 -17.77 22.66 -12.62
C ALA A 368 -16.43 22.04 -12.19
N HIS A 369 -16.35 20.72 -12.26
CA HIS A 369 -15.19 19.90 -11.90
C HIS A 369 -14.68 20.03 -10.46
N GLY A 370 -15.36 20.80 -9.59
CA GLY A 370 -14.86 21.15 -8.26
C GLY A 370 -13.68 22.13 -8.28
N ILE A 371 -13.57 22.93 -9.35
CA ILE A 371 -12.47 23.88 -9.58
C ILE A 371 -13.02 25.32 -9.55
N PRO A 372 -12.31 26.30 -8.94
CA PRO A 372 -12.67 27.71 -8.99
C PRO A 372 -12.83 28.27 -10.42
N GLN A 373 -13.76 29.20 -10.63
CA GLN A 373 -14.12 29.71 -11.97
C GLN A 373 -12.96 30.47 -12.64
N ASP A 374 -12.26 31.30 -11.88
CA ASP A 374 -11.04 32.02 -12.26
C ASP A 374 -9.94 31.10 -12.79
N LEU A 375 -9.79 29.91 -12.19
CA LEU A 375 -8.86 28.90 -12.68
C LEU A 375 -9.43 28.11 -13.88
N LEU A 376 -10.74 27.85 -13.94
CA LEU A 376 -11.41 27.20 -15.08
C LEU A 376 -11.22 27.98 -16.39
N GLU A 377 -11.27 29.31 -16.35
CA GLU A 377 -11.05 30.18 -17.51
C GLU A 377 -9.62 30.07 -18.08
N ARG A 378 -8.66 29.54 -17.31
CA ARG A 378 -7.27 29.30 -17.71
C ARG A 378 -6.96 27.85 -18.08
N LEU A 379 -7.94 26.95 -17.95
CA LEU A 379 -7.78 25.52 -18.21
C LEU A 379 -8.21 25.13 -19.63
N LEU A 380 -7.29 24.55 -20.39
CA LEU A 380 -7.59 23.84 -21.63
C LEU A 380 -8.25 22.50 -21.30
N ILE A 381 -9.58 22.43 -21.41
CA ILE A 381 -10.35 21.24 -21.04
C ILE A 381 -10.36 20.22 -22.18
N VAL A 382 -9.69 19.09 -21.98
CA VAL A 382 -9.73 17.92 -22.87
C VAL A 382 -10.65 16.86 -22.27
N LYS A 383 -11.68 16.47 -23.03
CA LYS A 383 -12.65 15.46 -22.60
C LYS A 383 -12.18 14.06 -22.97
N THR A 384 -12.37 13.08 -22.09
CA THR A 384 -12.12 11.65 -22.36
C THR A 384 -13.42 10.85 -22.30
N LEU A 385 -13.62 9.95 -23.28
CA LEU A 385 -14.86 9.19 -23.44
C LEU A 385 -14.72 7.74 -22.90
N PRO A 386 -15.82 7.04 -22.57
CA PRO A 386 -15.77 5.58 -22.34
C PRO A 386 -15.28 4.83 -23.59
N TYR A 387 -14.53 3.75 -23.40
CA TYR A 387 -14.05 2.90 -24.49
C TYR A 387 -15.10 1.90 -24.97
N GLY A 388 -15.12 1.62 -26.27
CA GLY A 388 -15.92 0.52 -26.84
C GLY A 388 -15.31 -0.86 -26.60
N LEU A 389 -16.11 -1.92 -26.68
CA LEU A 389 -15.67 -3.32 -26.47
C LEU A 389 -14.47 -3.70 -27.36
N GLN A 390 -14.46 -3.29 -28.63
CA GLN A 390 -13.37 -3.55 -29.58
C GLN A 390 -12.08 -2.81 -29.19
N GLU A 391 -12.20 -1.59 -28.65
CA GLU A 391 -11.04 -0.83 -28.18
C GLU A 391 -10.45 -1.48 -26.92
N ILE A 392 -11.32 -1.94 -26.00
CA ILE A 392 -10.93 -2.70 -24.81
C ILE A 392 -10.19 -3.97 -25.21
N LEU A 393 -10.66 -4.74 -26.20
CA LEU A 393 -10.00 -5.94 -26.69
C LEU A 393 -8.56 -5.67 -27.17
N GLU A 394 -8.35 -4.61 -27.97
CA GLU A 394 -7.00 -4.24 -28.40
C GLU A 394 -6.13 -3.68 -27.25
N ILE A 395 -6.71 -2.98 -26.27
CA ILE A 395 -5.99 -2.56 -25.04
C ILE A 395 -5.51 -3.78 -24.25
N VAL A 396 -6.38 -4.78 -24.05
CA VAL A 396 -6.06 -6.06 -23.38
C VAL A 396 -4.89 -6.74 -24.09
N LYS A 397 -4.95 -6.83 -25.43
CA LYS A 397 -3.95 -7.44 -26.30
C LYS A 397 -2.60 -6.71 -26.29
N ILE A 398 -2.60 -5.37 -26.29
CA ILE A 398 -1.38 -4.55 -26.17
C ILE A 398 -0.74 -4.72 -24.78
N ARG A 399 -1.55 -4.73 -23.72
CA ARG A 399 -1.06 -5.00 -22.36
C ARG A 399 -0.49 -6.41 -22.23
N ALA A 400 -1.11 -7.41 -22.85
CA ALA A 400 -0.62 -8.78 -22.85
C ALA A 400 0.75 -8.91 -23.50
N LYS A 401 0.94 -8.28 -24.66
CA LYS A 401 2.25 -8.18 -25.31
C LYS A 401 3.27 -7.44 -24.44
N ALA A 402 2.87 -6.34 -23.79
CA ALA A 402 3.76 -5.56 -22.92
C ALA A 402 4.17 -6.26 -21.61
N GLU A 403 3.41 -7.28 -21.18
CA GLU A 403 3.71 -8.14 -20.03
C GLU A 403 4.26 -9.52 -20.44
N ASN A 404 4.51 -9.74 -21.74
CA ASN A 404 4.97 -11.01 -22.34
C ASN A 404 4.08 -12.22 -21.99
N VAL A 405 2.75 -12.03 -21.99
CA VAL A 405 1.77 -13.08 -21.68
C VAL A 405 1.02 -13.51 -22.93
N ASN A 406 1.09 -14.80 -23.24
CA ASN A 406 0.34 -15.42 -24.32
C ASN A 406 -1.10 -15.74 -23.86
N ILE A 407 -2.10 -15.21 -24.56
CA ILE A 407 -3.53 -15.38 -24.26
C ILE A 407 -4.23 -15.91 -25.50
N THR A 408 -5.08 -16.93 -25.34
CA THR A 408 -5.89 -17.51 -26.42
C THR A 408 -7.00 -16.54 -26.87
N GLY A 409 -7.48 -16.66 -28.10
CA GLY A 409 -8.49 -15.73 -28.65
C GLY A 409 -9.78 -15.66 -27.83
N GLU A 410 -10.28 -16.82 -27.37
CA GLU A 410 -11.48 -16.93 -26.54
C GLU A 410 -11.30 -16.28 -25.16
N ALA A 411 -10.12 -16.47 -24.54
CA ALA A 411 -9.79 -15.82 -23.28
C ALA A 411 -9.62 -14.31 -23.44
N LEU A 412 -9.04 -13.85 -24.56
CA LEU A 412 -8.90 -12.42 -24.88
C LEU A 412 -10.28 -11.74 -25.03
N GLN A 413 -11.21 -12.38 -25.72
CA GLN A 413 -12.58 -11.88 -25.89
C GLN A 413 -13.34 -11.86 -24.55
N SER A 414 -13.23 -12.94 -23.76
CA SER A 414 -13.83 -13.02 -22.42
C SER A 414 -13.28 -11.92 -21.48
N LEU A 415 -11.97 -11.67 -21.51
CA LEU A 415 -11.33 -10.57 -20.76
C LEU A 415 -11.81 -9.19 -21.23
N ALA A 416 -12.04 -9.01 -22.53
CA ALA A 416 -12.56 -7.76 -23.08
C ALA A 416 -14.02 -7.51 -22.66
N GLU A 417 -14.87 -8.53 -22.66
CA GLU A 417 -16.24 -8.44 -22.15
C GLU A 417 -16.29 -8.13 -20.65
N ILE A 418 -15.42 -8.75 -19.85
CA ILE A 418 -15.26 -8.40 -18.43
C ILE A 418 -14.81 -6.94 -18.29
N GLY A 419 -13.84 -6.49 -19.09
CA GLY A 419 -13.37 -5.10 -19.09
C GLY A 419 -14.43 -4.07 -19.50
N TYR A 420 -15.37 -4.45 -20.36
CA TYR A 420 -16.50 -3.64 -20.82
C TYR A 420 -17.69 -3.63 -19.85
N ARG A 421 -17.97 -4.75 -19.17
CA ARG A 421 -19.01 -4.84 -18.13
C ARG A 421 -18.56 -4.22 -16.80
N ALA A 422 -17.27 -4.29 -16.49
CA ALA A 422 -16.64 -3.67 -15.32
C ALA A 422 -15.95 -2.34 -15.71
N SER A 423 -14.82 -2.02 -15.09
CA SER A 423 -13.97 -0.89 -15.52
C SER A 423 -12.58 -1.36 -15.93
N LEU A 424 -11.96 -0.67 -16.90
CA LEU A 424 -10.57 -0.94 -17.29
C LEU A 424 -9.57 -0.84 -16.14
N ARG A 425 -9.83 0.00 -15.12
CA ARG A 425 -8.98 0.08 -13.91
C ARG A 425 -9.11 -1.21 -13.08
N MET A 426 -10.33 -1.72 -12.89
CA MET A 426 -10.53 -3.05 -12.28
C MET A 426 -9.91 -4.16 -13.13
N TRP A 427 -10.02 -4.12 -14.47
CA TRP A 427 -9.37 -5.10 -15.34
C TRP A 427 -7.83 -5.10 -15.18
N GLN A 428 -7.18 -3.93 -15.21
CA GLN A 428 -5.73 -3.82 -15.00
C GLN A 428 -5.27 -4.22 -13.59
N GLN A 429 -6.10 -4.01 -12.57
CA GLN A 429 -5.83 -4.41 -11.18
C GLN A 429 -6.31 -5.84 -10.88
N SER A 430 -6.99 -6.50 -11.83
CA SER A 430 -7.47 -7.87 -11.68
C SER A 430 -6.34 -8.85 -11.84
N PHE A 431 -6.11 -9.55 -10.75
CA PHE A 431 -5.13 -10.59 -10.52
C PHE A 431 -5.15 -11.73 -11.57
N LEU A 432 -6.21 -11.84 -12.38
CA LEU A 432 -6.29 -12.73 -13.56
C LEU A 432 -5.06 -12.63 -14.46
N PHE A 433 -4.55 -11.41 -14.72
CA PHE A 433 -3.43 -11.22 -15.63
C PHE A 433 -2.13 -11.88 -15.14
N ARG A 434 -1.94 -11.94 -13.81
CA ARG A 434 -0.81 -12.63 -13.18
C ARG A 434 -1.07 -14.10 -12.89
N LEU A 435 -2.31 -14.50 -12.62
CA LEU A 435 -2.66 -15.91 -12.40
C LEU A 435 -2.53 -16.74 -13.68
N PHE A 436 -2.87 -16.19 -14.86
CA PHE A 436 -2.66 -16.89 -16.13
C PHE A 436 -1.19 -17.28 -16.36
N ASN A 437 -0.23 -16.45 -15.92
CA ASN A 437 1.20 -16.80 -15.94
C ASN A 437 1.57 -17.96 -14.99
N CYS A 438 0.87 -18.13 -13.86
CA CYS A 438 1.14 -19.21 -12.91
C CYS A 438 0.51 -20.56 -13.32
N VAL A 439 -0.68 -20.54 -13.93
CA VAL A 439 -1.46 -21.76 -14.22
C VAL A 439 -0.86 -22.59 -15.37
N VAL A 440 -0.16 -21.96 -16.32
CA VAL A 440 0.29 -22.63 -17.55
C VAL A 440 1.68 -23.30 -17.43
N ILE A 441 2.52 -22.93 -16.45
CA ILE A 441 3.98 -23.17 -16.54
C ILE A 441 4.51 -24.36 -15.68
N ARG A 442 3.82 -24.88 -14.65
CA ARG A 442 4.34 -26.00 -13.83
C ARG A 442 3.32 -27.04 -13.34
N PRO A 443 3.21 -28.21 -13.99
CA PRO A 443 2.52 -29.38 -13.45
C PRO A 443 3.50 -30.41 -12.86
N ARG A 444 3.50 -30.59 -11.53
CA ARG A 444 3.72 -31.87 -10.79
C ARG A 444 3.99 -31.63 -9.30
N CYS A 445 3.11 -32.15 -8.43
CA CYS A 445 3.43 -33.09 -7.35
C CYS A 445 2.23 -33.23 -6.39
N CYS A 446 1.61 -34.41 -6.39
CA CYS A 446 0.74 -34.87 -5.30
C CYS A 446 1.20 -36.28 -4.90
N CYS A 447 1.42 -36.48 -3.59
CA CYS A 447 1.54 -37.80 -2.98
C CYS A 447 0.68 -37.85 -1.71
N SER A 448 0.07 -38.99 -1.47
CA SER A 448 -1.00 -39.21 -0.50
C SER A 448 -0.61 -40.25 0.56
N SER A 449 -0.83 -39.98 1.85
CA SER A 449 -1.15 -41.00 2.88
C SER A 449 -1.22 -40.42 4.31
N PHE A 450 -2.37 -39.88 4.76
CA PHE A 450 -2.65 -39.72 6.20
C PHE A 450 -4.15 -39.50 6.54
N VAL A 451 -5.01 -40.45 6.19
CA VAL A 451 -6.46 -40.40 6.51
C VAL A 451 -6.95 -41.79 6.92
N LYS A 452 -7.30 -41.99 8.20
CA LYS A 452 -8.15 -43.10 8.74
C LYS A 452 -8.77 -42.84 10.13
N ARG A 453 -8.57 -41.67 10.75
CA ARG A 453 -9.14 -41.35 12.10
C ARG A 453 -9.87 -40.01 12.17
N SER A 454 -10.25 -39.48 11.01
CA SER A 454 -10.89 -38.18 10.83
C SER A 454 -12.20 -38.25 10.03
N GLU A 455 -12.60 -39.43 9.54
CA GLU A 455 -13.71 -39.57 8.59
C GLU A 455 -15.09 -39.37 9.22
N GLU A 456 -15.33 -39.73 10.49
CA GLU A 456 -16.65 -39.52 11.13
C GLU A 456 -16.92 -38.04 11.42
N GLN A 457 -15.95 -37.33 12.02
CA GLN A 457 -16.05 -35.87 12.20
C GLN A 457 -16.01 -35.09 10.88
N LEU A 458 -15.34 -35.61 9.84
CA LEU A 458 -15.42 -35.02 8.50
C LEU A 458 -16.81 -35.21 7.88
N ARG A 459 -17.39 -36.40 7.95
CA ARG A 459 -18.73 -36.69 7.42
C ARG A 459 -19.81 -35.81 8.06
N GLU A 460 -19.74 -35.57 9.37
CA GLU A 460 -20.72 -34.69 10.04
C GLU A 460 -20.59 -33.22 9.59
N ILE A 461 -19.37 -32.76 9.29
CA ILE A 461 -19.12 -31.41 8.75
C ILE A 461 -19.49 -31.32 7.26
N GLU A 462 -19.17 -32.34 6.46
CA GLU A 462 -19.53 -32.43 5.04
C GLU A 462 -21.06 -32.49 4.87
N ASN A 463 -21.76 -33.30 5.67
CA ASN A 463 -23.22 -33.41 5.64
C ASN A 463 -23.94 -32.11 6.02
N ARG A 464 -23.31 -31.22 6.82
CA ARG A 464 -23.87 -29.90 7.18
C ARG A 464 -23.46 -28.77 6.23
N LEU A 465 -22.42 -28.94 5.41
CA LEU A 465 -22.00 -27.94 4.41
C LEU A 465 -22.51 -28.22 2.98
N PHE A 466 -22.96 -29.44 2.67
CA PHE A 466 -23.23 -29.85 1.27
C PHE A 466 -24.65 -30.42 1.04
N MET A 467 -25.69 -29.73 1.51
CA MET A 467 -27.06 -30.01 1.02
C MET A 467 -27.33 -29.33 -0.32
N VAL A 468 -26.92 -30.00 -1.41
CA VAL A 468 -27.47 -29.78 -2.75
C VAL A 468 -27.90 -31.14 -3.32
N ASN A 469 -29.19 -31.47 -3.15
CA ASN A 469 -30.05 -32.26 -4.05
C ASN A 469 -31.22 -32.92 -3.28
N SER A 470 -32.37 -32.23 -3.18
CA SER A 470 -33.69 -32.89 -2.97
C SER A 470 -34.87 -31.89 -2.93
N VAL A 471 -35.13 -31.11 -3.99
CA VAL A 471 -36.49 -30.55 -4.23
C VAL A 471 -36.79 -30.50 -5.74
N GLU A 472 -36.81 -31.67 -6.37
CA GLU A 472 -37.56 -31.91 -7.62
C GLU A 472 -38.50 -33.09 -7.39
N SER A 473 -39.63 -32.84 -6.71
CA SER A 473 -40.87 -33.62 -6.80
C SER A 473 -41.92 -33.05 -5.85
N ALA A 474 -43.13 -32.82 -6.39
CA ALA A 474 -44.28 -32.17 -5.76
C ALA A 474 -44.03 -30.68 -5.35
N TRP A 475 -44.96 -29.75 -5.54
CA TRP A 475 -46.40 -29.89 -5.78
C TRP A 475 -46.86 -28.97 -6.93
N GLU A 476 -47.50 -29.55 -7.96
CA GLU A 476 -48.56 -28.83 -8.70
C GLU A 476 -49.88 -29.09 -7.96
N SER A 477 -50.47 -28.08 -7.33
CA SER A 477 -51.93 -27.87 -7.29
C SER A 477 -52.29 -26.50 -6.66
N ASP A 478 -53.42 -25.96 -7.11
CA ASP A 478 -54.27 -24.96 -6.44
C ASP A 478 -53.86 -23.47 -6.40
N PHE A 479 -54.29 -22.77 -7.46
CA PHE A 479 -54.69 -21.36 -7.47
C PHE A 479 -55.96 -21.13 -6.60
N PRO A 480 -56.19 -19.94 -6.01
CA PRO A 480 -56.78 -18.83 -6.78
C PRO A 480 -56.24 -17.41 -6.52
N THR A 481 -56.56 -16.55 -7.48
CA THR A 481 -56.24 -15.13 -7.62
C THR A 481 -57.06 -14.16 -6.75
N ALA A 482 -56.51 -12.97 -6.52
CA ALA A 482 -57.28 -11.74 -6.32
C ALA A 482 -56.49 -10.54 -6.93
N GLU A 483 -57.20 -9.63 -7.60
CA GLU A 483 -56.67 -8.50 -8.37
C GLU A 483 -56.42 -7.27 -7.46
N ILE A 484 -55.53 -6.34 -7.81
CA ILE A 484 -55.83 -4.97 -8.36
C ILE A 484 -54.47 -4.22 -8.32
N GLU A 485 -54.01 -3.35 -9.24
CA GLU A 485 -54.44 -2.89 -10.58
C GLU A 485 -53.21 -2.25 -11.30
N LYS A 486 -53.39 -1.65 -12.50
CA LYS A 486 -52.42 -0.73 -13.16
C LYS A 486 -53.15 0.23 -14.12
N GLU A 487 -52.80 1.51 -14.04
CA GLU A 487 -52.82 2.55 -15.09
C GLU A 487 -51.71 3.55 -14.65
N ASP A 488 -50.87 4.20 -15.46
CA ASP A 488 -50.86 4.56 -16.90
C ASP A 488 -49.38 4.76 -17.34
N PHE A 489 -48.97 4.83 -18.61
CA PHE A 489 -49.51 4.37 -19.89
C PHE A 489 -48.32 4.27 -20.86
N GLU A 490 -48.37 3.38 -21.86
CA GLU A 490 -47.33 3.29 -22.88
C GLU A 490 -47.51 4.36 -23.97
N THR A 491 -46.43 4.93 -24.51
CA THR A 491 -46.40 5.29 -25.94
C THR A 491 -44.97 5.41 -26.49
N ASN A 492 -44.76 4.77 -27.64
CA ASN A 492 -43.60 4.85 -28.54
C ASN A 492 -42.45 3.84 -28.35
N ARG A 493 -42.80 2.56 -28.47
CA ARG A 493 -42.04 1.65 -29.34
C ARG A 493 -42.61 1.72 -30.76
N GLN A 494 -41.77 1.70 -31.80
CA GLN A 494 -41.69 0.63 -32.82
C GLN A 494 -40.61 0.95 -33.88
N PHE A 495 -40.25 -0.06 -34.68
CA PHE A 495 -39.03 -0.27 -35.51
C PHE A 495 -37.86 -0.85 -34.69
N LEU A 496 -37.34 -2.08 -34.89
CA LEU A 496 -37.46 -3.11 -35.96
C LEU A 496 -37.39 -4.56 -35.33
N PRO A 497 -37.37 -5.69 -36.08
CA PRO A 497 -38.12 -6.91 -35.71
C PRO A 497 -37.39 -7.97 -34.86
N ALA A 498 -38.13 -9.03 -34.52
CA ALA A 498 -37.73 -10.10 -33.62
C ALA A 498 -36.80 -11.17 -34.22
N TYR A 499 -35.90 -11.68 -33.37
CA TYR A 499 -35.33 -13.02 -33.52
C TYR A 499 -35.37 -13.72 -32.15
N ASN A 500 -35.95 -14.93 -32.09
CA ASN A 500 -36.16 -15.66 -30.84
C ASN A 500 -34.95 -16.53 -30.50
N SER A 501 -34.36 -16.34 -29.32
CA SER A 501 -33.48 -17.31 -28.67
C SER A 501 -33.70 -17.24 -27.14
N LYS A 502 -33.66 -18.40 -26.49
CA LYS A 502 -34.46 -18.68 -25.26
C LYS A 502 -33.88 -18.15 -23.95
N TYR A 503 -32.88 -17.26 -23.98
CA TYR A 503 -32.34 -16.58 -22.81
C TYR A 503 -32.27 -15.07 -23.06
N LYS A 504 -33.21 -14.32 -22.44
CA LYS A 504 -33.02 -12.89 -22.21
C LYS A 504 -32.12 -12.74 -20.98
N PRO A 505 -30.86 -12.29 -21.09
CA PRO A 505 -30.17 -11.76 -19.93
C PRO A 505 -30.97 -10.53 -19.46
N ALA A 506 -31.34 -10.51 -18.18
CA ALA A 506 -32.11 -9.40 -17.63
C ALA A 506 -31.33 -8.08 -17.79
N ARG A 507 -32.04 -6.96 -17.96
CA ARG A 507 -31.43 -5.63 -17.92
C ARG A 507 -30.94 -5.37 -16.50
N TYR A 508 -29.65 -5.59 -16.24
CA TYR A 508 -29.06 -5.24 -14.95
C TYR A 508 -28.98 -3.71 -14.81
N PHE A 509 -29.81 -3.17 -13.91
CA PHE A 509 -29.64 -1.82 -13.40
C PHE A 509 -28.28 -1.70 -12.70
N ARG A 510 -27.74 -0.48 -12.63
CA ARG A 510 -26.56 -0.18 -11.81
C ARG A 510 -26.84 -0.51 -10.34
N SER A 511 -26.27 -1.60 -9.85
CA SER A 511 -26.29 -1.95 -8.42
C SER A 511 -24.98 -1.52 -7.76
N TYR A 512 -25.09 -0.74 -6.69
CA TYR A 512 -23.96 -0.32 -5.84
C TYR A 512 -23.65 -1.35 -4.73
N THR A 513 -23.98 -2.63 -4.98
CA THR A 513 -23.92 -3.71 -3.99
C THR A 513 -23.53 -5.05 -4.63
N LEU A 514 -22.86 -5.92 -3.85
CA LEU A 514 -22.49 -7.30 -4.22
C LEU A 514 -23.68 -8.24 -4.39
N ALA A 515 -24.85 -7.88 -3.85
CA ALA A 515 -26.05 -8.72 -3.77
C ALA A 515 -26.47 -9.42 -5.09
N PRO A 516 -26.41 -8.81 -6.29
CA PRO A 516 -26.81 -9.49 -7.53
C PRO A 516 -25.84 -10.59 -7.96
N PHE A 517 -24.57 -10.53 -7.55
CA PHE A 517 -23.51 -11.46 -7.98
C PHE A 517 -23.44 -12.73 -7.12
N VAL A 518 -24.19 -12.79 -6.01
CA VAL A 518 -24.21 -13.93 -5.08
C VAL A 518 -24.75 -15.19 -5.78
N ASN A 519 -25.75 -15.04 -6.64
CA ASN A 519 -26.33 -16.17 -7.37
C ASN A 519 -25.38 -16.73 -8.44
N ASP A 520 -24.46 -15.92 -8.96
CA ASP A 520 -23.57 -16.28 -10.08
C ASP A 520 -22.17 -16.76 -9.64
N SER A 521 -21.84 -16.67 -8.34
CA SER A 521 -20.52 -17.01 -7.79
C SER A 521 -20.63 -18.03 -6.66
N GLU A 522 -20.10 -19.25 -6.86
CA GLU A 522 -20.00 -20.31 -5.83
C GLU A 522 -19.38 -19.76 -4.54
N LEU A 523 -18.27 -19.01 -4.66
CA LEU A 523 -17.59 -18.41 -3.51
C LEU A 523 -18.49 -17.44 -2.71
N LEU A 524 -19.17 -16.51 -3.40
CA LEU A 524 -20.01 -15.51 -2.72
C LEU A 524 -21.28 -16.13 -2.13
N ARG A 525 -21.88 -17.10 -2.83
CA ARG A 525 -23.00 -17.89 -2.35
C ARG A 525 -22.63 -18.62 -1.06
N ASN A 526 -21.54 -19.39 -1.08
CA ASN A 526 -21.08 -20.15 0.07
C ASN A 526 -20.67 -19.22 1.24
N PHE A 527 -20.13 -18.02 0.96
CA PHE A 527 -19.89 -17.01 2.00
C PHE A 527 -21.18 -16.51 2.66
N VAL A 528 -22.24 -16.26 1.89
CA VAL A 528 -23.56 -15.87 2.43
C VAL A 528 -24.18 -17.02 3.24
N GLU A 529 -24.08 -18.26 2.75
CA GLU A 529 -24.59 -19.46 3.43
C GLU A 529 -23.92 -19.69 4.80
N ILE A 530 -22.62 -19.44 4.94
CA ILE A 530 -21.93 -19.48 6.25
C ILE A 530 -22.10 -18.19 7.09
N GLY A 531 -22.99 -17.27 6.69
CA GLY A 531 -23.36 -16.09 7.45
C GLY A 531 -22.40 -14.89 7.34
N VAL A 532 -21.63 -14.77 6.25
CA VAL A 532 -20.78 -13.59 6.01
C VAL A 532 -21.63 -12.44 5.44
N ASP A 533 -21.58 -11.29 6.11
CA ASP A 533 -22.25 -10.07 5.65
C ASP A 533 -21.39 -9.36 4.61
N LEU A 534 -21.70 -9.64 3.34
CA LEU A 534 -21.03 -9.04 2.18
C LEU A 534 -21.15 -7.52 2.12
N SER A 535 -22.23 -6.92 2.62
CA SER A 535 -22.42 -5.46 2.60
C SER A 535 -21.42 -4.72 3.52
N LYS A 536 -21.12 -5.32 4.67
CA LYS A 536 -20.08 -4.83 5.60
C LYS A 536 -18.65 -5.05 5.09
N LEU A 537 -18.46 -5.95 4.12
CA LEU A 537 -17.19 -6.14 3.44
C LEU A 537 -17.02 -5.19 2.26
N GLU A 538 -18.09 -4.90 1.53
CA GLU A 538 -18.13 -3.96 0.41
C GLU A 538 -17.87 -2.50 0.82
N SER A 539 -18.35 -2.09 2.00
CA SER A 539 -17.97 -0.80 2.60
C SER A 539 -16.48 -0.68 2.99
N ARG A 540 -15.66 -1.74 2.83
CA ARG A 540 -14.22 -1.75 3.10
C ARG A 540 -13.45 -1.84 1.79
N SER A 541 -12.93 -0.70 1.34
CA SER A 541 -12.42 -0.43 -0.03
C SER A 541 -11.39 -1.39 -0.66
N ASN A 542 -10.83 -2.34 0.10
CA ASN A 542 -9.84 -3.32 -0.39
C ASN A 542 -10.21 -4.78 -0.06
N ALA A 543 -11.30 -5.04 0.69
CA ALA A 543 -11.62 -6.38 1.19
C ALA A 543 -12.28 -7.26 0.12
N VAL A 544 -13.25 -6.71 -0.62
CA VAL A 544 -13.95 -7.43 -1.70
C VAL A 544 -13.00 -7.84 -2.82
N ASP A 545 -12.17 -6.89 -3.28
CA ASP A 545 -11.14 -7.12 -4.29
C ASP A 545 -10.15 -8.23 -3.92
N PHE A 546 -9.98 -8.52 -2.63
CA PHE A 546 -9.15 -9.63 -2.16
C PHE A 546 -9.97 -10.92 -2.05
N LEU A 547 -11.13 -10.88 -1.39
CA LEU A 547 -11.95 -12.06 -1.14
C LEU A 547 -12.42 -12.73 -2.43
N VAL A 548 -12.87 -11.97 -3.44
CA VAL A 548 -13.37 -12.50 -4.73
C VAL A 548 -12.29 -13.25 -5.53
N LYS A 549 -11.01 -13.12 -5.15
CA LYS A 549 -9.88 -13.83 -5.79
C LYS A 549 -9.53 -15.17 -5.14
N LEU A 550 -10.18 -15.54 -4.02
CA LEU A 550 -9.93 -16.78 -3.31
C LEU A 550 -10.65 -17.96 -3.99
N ASP A 551 -10.02 -19.14 -3.98
CA ASP A 551 -10.63 -20.41 -4.33
C ASP A 551 -11.31 -21.02 -3.09
N TRP A 552 -12.60 -21.36 -3.20
CA TRP A 552 -13.37 -21.89 -2.06
C TRP A 552 -12.75 -23.16 -1.46
N LYS A 553 -12.23 -24.06 -2.32
CA LYS A 553 -11.73 -25.38 -1.91
C LYS A 553 -10.26 -25.34 -1.47
N LYS A 554 -9.45 -24.48 -2.09
CA LYS A 554 -8.00 -24.38 -1.80
C LYS A 554 -7.67 -23.38 -0.70
N ASP A 555 -8.33 -22.22 -0.69
CA ASP A 555 -7.97 -21.10 0.20
C ASP A 555 -8.93 -20.96 1.37
N VAL A 556 -10.24 -21.07 1.12
CA VAL A 556 -11.26 -20.80 2.14
C VAL A 556 -11.53 -22.00 3.04
N GLN A 557 -11.82 -23.18 2.47
CA GLN A 557 -12.13 -24.39 3.26
C GLN A 557 -11.05 -24.81 4.25
N PRO A 558 -9.74 -24.83 3.91
CA PRO A 558 -8.70 -25.19 4.87
C PRO A 558 -8.60 -24.17 6.03
N MET A 559 -8.86 -22.90 5.75
CA MET A 559 -8.90 -21.84 6.76
C MET A 559 -10.13 -21.95 7.67
N LEU A 560 -11.32 -22.19 7.11
CA LEU A 560 -12.54 -22.47 7.90
C LEU A 560 -12.32 -23.65 8.85
N ARG A 561 -11.79 -24.77 8.32
CA ARG A 561 -11.47 -25.96 9.10
C ARG A 561 -10.48 -25.66 10.22
N PHE A 562 -9.43 -24.89 9.95
CA PHE A 562 -8.46 -24.46 10.96
C PHE A 562 -9.13 -23.62 12.07
N LEU A 563 -9.98 -22.65 11.72
CA LEU A 563 -10.63 -21.77 12.69
C LEU A 563 -11.61 -22.56 13.60
N VAL A 564 -12.41 -23.47 13.04
CA VAL A 564 -13.35 -24.31 13.80
C VAL A 564 -12.60 -25.28 14.72
N LEU A 565 -11.56 -25.96 14.23
CA LEU A 565 -10.76 -26.90 15.04
C LEU A 565 -10.00 -26.24 16.20
N ASN A 566 -9.81 -24.91 16.17
CA ASN A 566 -9.22 -24.14 17.26
C ASN A 566 -10.26 -23.41 18.13
N GLY A 567 -11.55 -23.73 17.97
CA GLY A 567 -12.61 -23.34 18.91
C GLY A 567 -13.42 -22.10 18.52
N ILE A 568 -13.41 -21.67 17.26
CA ILE A 568 -14.41 -20.71 16.76
C ILE A 568 -15.72 -21.45 16.47
N PRO A 569 -16.87 -21.08 17.09
CA PRO A 569 -18.15 -21.73 16.81
C PRO A 569 -18.55 -21.57 15.35
N LEU A 570 -19.17 -22.61 14.77
CA LEU A 570 -19.69 -22.58 13.39
C LEU A 570 -20.68 -21.41 13.18
N GLU A 571 -21.53 -21.15 14.17
CA GLU A 571 -22.52 -20.05 14.15
C GLU A 571 -21.88 -18.66 14.14
N GLU A 572 -20.67 -18.51 14.70
CA GLU A 572 -19.97 -17.23 14.76
C GLU A 572 -18.98 -17.02 13.59
N ILE A 573 -18.72 -18.04 12.76
CA ILE A 573 -17.66 -17.98 11.74
C ILE A 573 -17.94 -16.94 10.65
N GLY A 574 -19.20 -16.80 10.23
CA GLY A 574 -19.63 -15.75 9.30
C GLY A 574 -19.38 -14.35 9.86
N GLN A 575 -19.73 -14.12 11.13
CA GLN A 575 -19.48 -12.84 11.82
C GLN A 575 -17.98 -12.60 12.05
N TYR A 576 -17.20 -13.65 12.30
CA TYR A 576 -15.75 -13.59 12.43
C TYR A 576 -15.11 -13.09 11.13
N LEU A 577 -15.41 -13.74 10.00
CA LEU A 577 -14.87 -13.42 8.68
C LEU A 577 -15.33 -12.06 8.15
N THR A 578 -16.61 -11.71 8.35
CA THR A 578 -17.15 -10.36 8.10
C THR A 578 -16.27 -9.28 8.73
N ARG A 579 -15.73 -9.55 9.92
CA ARG A 579 -14.95 -8.57 10.68
C ARG A 579 -13.45 -8.68 10.44
N ASN A 580 -12.89 -9.87 10.18
CA ASN A 580 -11.49 -10.12 9.79
C ASN A 580 -11.39 -10.93 8.48
N PRO A 581 -11.62 -10.29 7.31
CA PRO A 581 -11.41 -10.95 6.01
C PRO A 581 -9.92 -11.20 5.71
N TRP A 582 -9.01 -10.51 6.41
CA TRP A 582 -7.57 -10.60 6.20
C TRP A 582 -6.94 -11.88 6.76
N ILE A 583 -7.71 -12.73 7.45
CA ILE A 583 -7.22 -14.04 7.92
C ILE A 583 -6.78 -14.93 6.75
N PHE A 584 -7.45 -14.84 5.58
CA PHE A 584 -7.07 -15.58 4.37
C PHE A 584 -5.75 -15.10 3.73
N GLN A 585 -5.14 -14.01 4.19
CA GLN A 585 -3.78 -13.62 3.78
C GLN A 585 -2.69 -14.32 4.60
N GLN A 586 -3.06 -15.05 5.67
CA GLN A 586 -2.12 -15.71 6.56
C GLN A 586 -1.86 -17.15 6.10
N ASN A 587 -0.60 -17.60 6.20
CA ASN A 587 -0.24 -18.99 5.94
C ASN A 587 -0.67 -19.88 7.13
N LEU A 588 -1.38 -20.98 6.85
CA LEU A 588 -1.90 -21.94 7.82
C LEU A 588 -0.83 -22.58 8.72
N GLN A 589 0.39 -22.78 8.21
CA GLN A 589 1.51 -23.27 9.00
C GLN A 589 1.87 -22.27 10.11
N HIS A 590 2.03 -20.99 9.76
CA HIS A 590 2.30 -19.93 10.73
C HIS A 590 1.14 -19.68 11.70
N LEU A 591 -0.11 -19.88 11.26
CA LEU A 591 -1.25 -19.85 12.18
C LEU A 591 -1.19 -21.00 13.20
N THR A 592 -0.78 -22.18 12.76
CA THR A 592 -0.59 -23.35 13.65
C THR A 592 0.54 -23.11 14.65
N GLU A 593 1.66 -22.52 14.22
CA GLU A 593 2.76 -22.09 15.09
C GLU A 593 2.31 -21.05 16.14
N ARG A 594 1.48 -20.08 15.75
CA ARG A 594 0.91 -19.06 16.66
C ARG A 594 0.00 -19.66 17.73
N ILE A 595 -0.79 -20.68 17.40
CA ILE A 595 -1.57 -21.45 18.39
C ILE A 595 -0.64 -22.29 19.29
N GLY A 596 0.39 -22.93 18.71
CA GLY A 596 1.38 -23.70 19.45
C GLY A 596 2.12 -22.87 20.51
N TYR A 597 2.43 -21.62 20.18
CA TYR A 597 3.00 -20.65 21.12
C TYR A 597 2.07 -20.33 22.31
N LEU A 598 0.76 -20.16 22.09
CA LEU A 598 -0.17 -19.95 23.21
C LEU A 598 -0.24 -21.17 24.14
N LYS A 599 -0.20 -22.37 23.55
CA LYS A 599 -0.13 -23.63 24.33
C LYS A 599 1.18 -23.72 25.14
N SER A 600 2.33 -23.32 24.58
CA SER A 600 3.61 -23.33 25.32
C SER A 600 3.69 -22.28 26.44
N LYS A 601 2.88 -21.22 26.38
CA LYS A 601 2.66 -20.26 27.49
C LYS A 601 1.59 -20.70 28.50
N ALA A 602 1.14 -21.95 28.41
CA ALA A 602 0.14 -22.58 29.28
C ALA A 602 -1.25 -21.90 29.29
N PHE A 603 -1.67 -21.31 28.16
CA PHE A 603 -3.10 -21.00 27.98
C PHE A 603 -3.88 -22.30 27.75
N THR A 604 -5.05 -22.44 28.40
CA THR A 604 -5.95 -23.59 28.17
C THR A 604 -6.56 -23.54 26.77
N VAL A 605 -7.05 -24.67 26.26
CA VAL A 605 -7.68 -24.74 24.93
C VAL A 605 -8.87 -23.79 24.85
N ASP A 606 -9.70 -23.73 25.90
CA ASP A 606 -10.86 -22.83 25.98
C ASP A 606 -10.45 -21.35 26.05
N ALA A 607 -9.36 -21.03 26.77
CA ALA A 607 -8.82 -19.67 26.79
C ALA A 607 -8.30 -19.26 25.41
N ILE A 608 -7.63 -20.16 24.68
CA ILE A 608 -7.16 -19.92 23.30
C ILE A 608 -8.36 -19.68 22.37
N ALA A 609 -9.40 -20.53 22.43
CA ALA A 609 -10.64 -20.36 21.68
C ALA A 609 -11.31 -19.01 21.97
N HIS A 610 -11.38 -18.62 23.24
CA HIS A 610 -11.91 -17.32 23.66
C HIS A 610 -11.06 -16.15 23.12
N ILE A 611 -9.73 -16.26 23.20
CA ILE A 611 -8.77 -15.26 22.71
C ILE A 611 -8.92 -15.02 21.22
N ILE A 612 -8.87 -16.07 20.40
CA ILE A 612 -8.95 -15.92 18.93
C ILE A 612 -10.30 -15.36 18.51
N ASN A 613 -11.39 -15.76 19.17
CA ASN A 613 -12.73 -15.26 18.89
C ASN A 613 -12.88 -13.77 19.27
N LYS A 614 -12.66 -13.41 20.54
CA LYS A 614 -12.90 -12.02 21.00
C LYS A 614 -11.89 -11.03 20.40
N ALA A 615 -10.64 -11.44 20.17
CA ALA A 615 -9.64 -10.67 19.43
C ALA A 615 -9.33 -11.31 18.08
N ARG A 616 -10.30 -11.29 17.16
CA ARG A 616 -10.19 -11.78 15.77
C ARG A 616 -8.91 -11.47 15.00
N TYR A 617 -8.22 -10.36 15.28
CA TYR A 617 -6.95 -9.98 14.64
C TYR A 617 -5.69 -10.52 15.33
N TRP A 618 -5.83 -11.22 16.46
CA TRP A 618 -4.71 -11.83 17.21
C TRP A 618 -3.86 -12.71 16.30
N LEU A 619 -4.53 -13.57 15.53
CA LEU A 619 -3.90 -14.48 14.58
C LEU A 619 -3.26 -13.80 13.36
N ASN A 620 -3.39 -12.48 13.19
CA ASN A 620 -2.70 -11.73 12.14
C ASN A 620 -1.30 -11.24 12.58
N PHE A 621 -1.01 -11.22 13.89
CA PHE A 621 0.30 -10.84 14.42
C PHE A 621 1.25 -12.04 14.48
N ASP A 622 2.55 -11.77 14.31
CA ASP A 622 3.61 -12.76 14.50
C ASP A 622 3.86 -13.04 16.00
N ILE A 623 4.59 -14.12 16.27
CA ILE A 623 4.86 -14.60 17.63
C ILE A 623 5.73 -13.62 18.41
N GLN A 624 6.72 -12.97 17.79
CA GLN A 624 7.64 -12.05 18.46
C GLN A 624 6.91 -10.79 18.93
N THR A 625 6.00 -10.26 18.10
CA THR A 625 5.12 -9.14 18.45
C THR A 625 4.21 -9.49 19.62
N ILE A 626 3.59 -10.67 19.64
CA ILE A 626 2.73 -11.09 20.76
C ILE A 626 3.54 -11.30 22.04
N ASP A 627 4.67 -12.00 21.98
CA ASP A 627 5.55 -12.26 23.14
C ASP A 627 6.07 -10.96 23.76
N SER A 628 6.52 -10.03 22.93
CA SER A 628 6.98 -8.69 23.38
C SER A 628 5.88 -7.91 24.11
N ARG A 629 4.62 -8.01 23.64
CA ARG A 629 3.48 -7.30 24.25
C ARG A 629 3.02 -7.97 25.55
N LEU A 630 3.03 -9.30 25.61
CA LEU A 630 2.76 -10.06 26.84
C LEU A 630 3.83 -9.78 27.91
N GLY A 631 5.11 -9.83 27.53
CA GLY A 631 6.23 -9.50 28.41
C GLY A 631 6.20 -8.05 28.89
N TRP A 632 5.83 -7.10 28.01
CA TRP A 632 5.61 -5.71 28.43
C TRP A 632 4.49 -5.60 29.47
N LEU A 633 3.32 -6.21 29.21
CA LEU A 633 2.18 -6.18 30.14
C LEU A 633 2.57 -6.75 31.52
N GLN A 634 3.26 -7.89 31.52
CA GLN A 634 3.73 -8.55 32.73
C GLN A 634 4.71 -7.67 33.52
N ASN A 635 5.74 -7.14 32.86
CA ASN A 635 6.80 -6.37 33.49
C ASN A 635 6.33 -4.99 33.99
N ASN A 636 5.40 -4.37 33.26
CA ASN A 636 4.90 -3.02 33.52
C ASN A 636 3.86 -2.97 34.65
N PHE A 637 3.03 -4.00 34.79
CA PHE A 637 2.03 -4.12 35.86
C PHE A 637 2.45 -5.07 37.01
N LYS A 638 3.63 -5.69 36.91
CA LYS A 638 4.14 -6.69 37.87
C LYS A 638 3.14 -7.83 38.10
N LEU A 639 2.78 -8.48 36.99
CA LEU A 639 1.85 -9.61 36.97
C LEU A 639 2.58 -10.96 37.10
N THR A 640 1.94 -11.92 37.75
CA THR A 640 2.33 -13.34 37.67
C THR A 640 1.93 -13.93 36.31
N GLY A 641 2.43 -15.12 35.96
CA GLY A 641 2.03 -15.80 34.73
C GLY A 641 0.52 -16.09 34.67
N ASP A 642 -0.10 -16.43 35.80
CA ASP A 642 -1.54 -16.64 35.91
C ASP A 642 -2.34 -15.35 35.78
N GLU A 643 -1.89 -14.26 36.41
CA GLU A 643 -2.51 -12.94 36.26
C GLU A 643 -2.44 -12.43 34.81
N VAL A 644 -1.33 -12.69 34.08
CA VAL A 644 -1.25 -12.39 32.65
C VAL A 644 -2.28 -13.21 31.86
N ARG A 645 -2.38 -14.52 32.10
CA ARG A 645 -3.35 -15.39 31.42
C ARG A 645 -4.79 -14.96 31.68
N ASP A 646 -5.13 -14.64 32.92
CA ASP A 646 -6.45 -14.16 33.33
C ASP A 646 -6.82 -12.82 32.64
N VAL A 647 -5.96 -11.80 32.74
CA VAL A 647 -6.18 -10.49 32.10
C VAL A 647 -6.32 -10.61 30.58
N VAL A 648 -5.45 -11.40 29.95
CA VAL A 648 -5.46 -11.63 28.50
C VAL A 648 -6.69 -12.42 28.06
N THR A 649 -7.17 -13.38 28.86
CA THR A 649 -8.39 -14.13 28.54
C THR A 649 -9.63 -13.24 28.70
N LYS A 650 -9.67 -12.37 29.72
CA LYS A 650 -10.77 -11.42 29.99
C LYS A 650 -10.95 -10.33 28.92
N GLU A 651 -9.88 -9.69 28.44
CA GLU A 651 -9.95 -8.79 27.27
C GLU A 651 -8.73 -9.00 26.34
N PRO A 652 -8.82 -9.99 25.43
CA PRO A 652 -7.71 -10.35 24.53
C PRO A 652 -7.30 -9.20 23.59
N LYS A 653 -8.19 -8.22 23.37
CA LYS A 653 -7.89 -7.06 22.53
C LYS A 653 -6.79 -6.17 23.11
N LEU A 654 -6.58 -6.18 24.43
CA LEU A 654 -5.55 -5.40 25.12
C LEU A 654 -4.16 -5.60 24.48
N ILE A 655 -3.84 -6.84 24.10
CA ILE A 655 -2.58 -7.18 23.42
C ILE A 655 -2.59 -6.69 21.96
N THR A 656 -3.69 -6.87 21.23
CA THR A 656 -3.77 -6.45 19.81
C THR A 656 -3.76 -4.93 19.63
N PHE A 657 -4.27 -4.16 20.59
CA PHE A 657 -4.40 -2.69 20.53
C PHE A 657 -3.07 -1.92 20.66
N GLY A 658 -2.02 -2.59 21.15
CA GLY A 658 -0.67 -2.02 21.26
C GLY A 658 -0.39 -1.33 22.60
N THR A 659 0.87 -1.39 23.04
CA THR A 659 1.30 -1.01 24.40
C THR A 659 1.24 0.50 24.66
N GLY A 660 1.54 1.33 23.66
CA GLY A 660 1.62 2.79 23.84
C GLY A 660 0.31 3.48 24.24
N TYR A 661 -0.85 2.92 23.90
CA TYR A 661 -2.14 3.44 24.40
C TYR A 661 -2.40 3.02 25.85
N VAL A 662 -2.13 1.74 26.16
CA VAL A 662 -2.24 1.19 27.52
C VAL A 662 -1.35 1.94 28.51
N GLN A 663 -0.11 2.28 28.09
CA GLN A 663 0.83 3.08 28.87
C GLN A 663 0.30 4.49 29.17
N ARG A 664 -0.32 5.16 28.19
CA ARG A 664 -0.93 6.49 28.40
C ARG A 664 -2.10 6.42 29.38
N LEU A 665 -2.95 5.39 29.29
CA LEU A 665 -4.04 5.22 30.25
C LEU A 665 -3.53 4.88 31.66
N GLN A 666 -2.49 4.07 31.79
CA GLN A 666 -1.84 3.81 33.08
C GLN A 666 -1.30 5.11 33.70
N PHE A 667 -0.69 5.99 32.90
CA PHE A 667 -0.28 7.32 33.34
C PHE A 667 -1.48 8.15 33.80
N THR A 668 -2.57 8.20 33.02
CA THR A 668 -3.80 8.91 33.42
C THR A 668 -4.40 8.36 34.71
N PHE A 669 -4.50 7.04 34.90
CA PHE A 669 -4.98 6.45 36.15
C PHE A 669 -4.10 6.85 37.34
N LYS A 670 -2.78 6.91 37.16
CA LYS A 670 -1.83 7.21 38.24
C LYS A 670 -1.73 8.71 38.56
N GLU A 671 -1.44 9.54 37.56
CA GLU A 671 -1.09 10.96 37.78
C GLU A 671 -2.29 11.90 37.69
N GLU A 672 -3.31 11.57 36.87
CA GLU A 672 -4.48 12.44 36.67
C GLU A 672 -5.66 12.03 37.58
N MET A 673 -5.86 10.73 37.78
CA MET A 673 -6.90 10.18 38.67
C MET A 673 -6.39 9.81 40.07
N GLY A 674 -5.08 9.86 40.32
CA GLY A 674 -4.49 9.64 41.64
C GLY A 674 -4.48 8.19 42.16
N PHE A 675 -4.75 7.17 41.33
CA PHE A 675 -4.67 5.77 41.77
C PHE A 675 -3.21 5.36 42.03
N THR A 676 -2.95 4.69 43.16
CA THR A 676 -1.61 4.14 43.45
C THR A 676 -1.24 3.02 42.46
N LYS A 677 0.05 2.66 42.39
CA LYS A 677 0.52 1.55 41.53
C LYS A 677 -0.20 0.22 41.82
N ILE A 678 -0.49 -0.07 43.09
CA ILE A 678 -1.18 -1.29 43.53
C ILE A 678 -2.64 -1.25 43.06
N GLN A 679 -3.34 -0.14 43.28
CA GLN A 679 -4.71 0.06 42.82
C GLN A 679 -4.81 0.03 41.29
N THR A 680 -3.83 0.57 40.59
CA THR A 680 -3.72 0.53 39.11
C THR A 680 -3.60 -0.91 38.59
N LYS A 681 -2.84 -1.78 39.29
CA LYS A 681 -2.82 -3.23 39.04
C LYS A 681 -4.19 -3.86 39.32
N GLN A 682 -4.85 -3.52 40.43
CA GLN A 682 -6.18 -4.04 40.76
C GLN A 682 -7.26 -3.63 39.74
N LEU A 683 -7.23 -2.40 39.22
CA LEU A 683 -8.09 -1.95 38.12
C LEU A 683 -7.91 -2.86 36.88
N LEU A 684 -6.66 -3.18 36.53
CA LEU A 684 -6.37 -4.06 35.39
C LEU A 684 -6.89 -5.49 35.62
N LEU A 685 -6.69 -6.07 36.80
CA LEU A 685 -7.14 -7.43 37.13
C LEU A 685 -8.67 -7.58 37.18
N LYS A 686 -9.36 -6.53 37.67
CA LYS A 686 -10.84 -6.52 37.81
C LYS A 686 -11.55 -6.17 36.50
N ASP A 687 -11.09 -5.16 35.77
CA ASP A 687 -11.70 -4.74 34.50
C ASP A 687 -10.64 -4.31 33.45
N PRO A 688 -9.99 -5.28 32.77
CA PRO A 688 -8.97 -4.99 31.75
C PRO A 688 -9.43 -4.03 30.64
N LYS A 689 -10.75 -3.99 30.37
CA LYS A 689 -11.37 -3.19 29.32
C LYS A 689 -11.23 -1.68 29.56
N LEU A 690 -10.95 -1.25 30.78
CA LEU A 690 -10.53 0.12 31.11
C LEU A 690 -9.36 0.57 30.22
N TYR A 691 -8.38 -0.30 30.00
CA TYR A 691 -7.14 0.01 29.28
C TYR A 691 -7.26 0.04 27.74
N ILE A 692 -8.47 -0.17 27.20
CA ILE A 692 -8.81 0.05 25.78
C ILE A 692 -9.98 1.04 25.60
N THR A 693 -10.43 1.69 26.68
CA THR A 693 -11.52 2.68 26.64
C THR A 693 -10.96 4.07 26.33
N TYR A 694 -11.74 4.94 25.68
CA TYR A 694 -11.29 6.31 25.37
C TYR A 694 -11.04 7.13 26.65
N LYS A 695 -9.88 7.77 26.76
CA LYS A 695 -9.50 8.64 27.90
C LYS A 695 -10.60 9.65 28.25
N SER A 696 -11.24 10.25 27.24
CA SER A 696 -12.30 11.25 27.42
C SER A 696 -13.56 10.71 28.11
N VAL A 697 -13.87 9.42 27.96
CA VAL A 697 -14.98 8.75 28.67
C VAL A 697 -14.57 8.49 30.11
N LEU A 698 -13.37 7.92 30.31
CA LEU A 698 -12.82 7.60 31.62
C LEU A 698 -12.71 8.85 32.51
N MET A 699 -12.14 9.95 32.00
CA MET A 699 -12.02 11.22 32.73
C MET A 699 -13.40 11.78 33.09
N LYS A 700 -14.33 11.93 32.13
CA LYS A 700 -15.67 12.46 32.41
C LYS A 700 -16.47 11.63 33.42
N SER A 701 -16.28 10.31 33.43
CA SER A 701 -16.91 9.45 34.44
C SER A 701 -16.21 9.60 35.80
N PHE A 702 -14.88 9.57 35.84
CA PHE A 702 -14.10 9.78 37.06
C PHE A 702 -14.36 11.14 37.71
N ASP A 703 -14.28 12.23 36.94
CA ASP A 703 -14.52 13.60 37.42
C ASP A 703 -15.89 13.74 38.07
N TYR A 704 -16.92 13.12 37.48
CA TYR A 704 -18.26 13.13 38.08
C TYR A 704 -18.33 12.25 39.32
N LEU A 705 -17.95 10.97 39.23
CA LEU A 705 -18.11 10.00 40.31
C LEU A 705 -17.22 10.31 41.53
N HIS A 706 -15.98 10.74 41.30
CA HIS A 706 -15.03 11.10 42.36
C HIS A 706 -15.27 12.53 42.87
N ASN A 707 -15.21 13.54 41.99
CA ASN A 707 -15.19 14.94 42.43
C ASN A 707 -16.59 15.54 42.68
N VAL A 708 -17.67 14.98 42.10
CA VAL A 708 -19.05 15.49 42.27
C VAL A 708 -19.90 14.59 43.17
N VAL A 709 -19.81 13.26 43.05
CA VAL A 709 -20.53 12.32 43.93
C VAL A 709 -19.75 12.00 45.20
N GLY A 710 -18.42 12.11 45.19
CA GLY A 710 -17.58 11.86 46.37
C GLY A 710 -17.16 10.40 46.56
N PHE A 711 -17.23 9.54 45.54
CA PHE A 711 -16.81 8.15 45.67
C PHE A 711 -15.30 8.05 45.84
N SER A 712 -14.83 7.39 46.91
CA SER A 712 -13.41 7.13 47.12
C SER A 712 -12.83 6.20 46.04
N HIS A 713 -11.50 6.20 45.89
CA HIS A 713 -10.80 5.26 45.02
C HIS A 713 -11.13 3.80 45.37
N GLU A 714 -11.35 3.47 46.65
CA GLU A 714 -11.76 2.13 47.10
C GLU A 714 -13.17 1.78 46.64
N THR A 715 -14.13 2.71 46.74
CA THR A 715 -15.49 2.55 46.24
C THR A 715 -15.50 2.30 44.72
N ILE A 716 -14.65 3.02 43.97
CA ILE A 716 -14.46 2.81 42.53
C ILE A 716 -13.77 1.46 42.25
N LEU A 717 -12.75 1.07 43.02
CA LEU A 717 -12.06 -0.22 42.90
C LEU A 717 -12.95 -1.42 43.20
N ASN A 718 -14.01 -1.27 43.99
CA ASN A 718 -14.98 -2.32 44.24
C ASN A 718 -15.76 -2.68 42.97
N TRP A 719 -16.12 -1.69 42.15
CA TRP A 719 -16.78 -1.92 40.85
C TRP A 719 -16.21 -1.01 39.73
N PRO A 720 -15.01 -1.32 39.20
CA PRO A 720 -14.27 -0.41 38.30
C PRO A 720 -14.98 -0.09 36.98
N ARG A 721 -15.96 -0.92 36.60
CA ARG A 721 -16.80 -0.74 35.42
C ARG A 721 -17.48 0.63 35.38
N CYS A 722 -17.77 1.26 36.52
CA CYS A 722 -18.37 2.60 36.59
C CYS A 722 -17.61 3.64 35.75
N LEU A 723 -16.29 3.56 35.66
CA LEU A 723 -15.46 4.48 34.87
C LEU A 723 -15.73 4.39 33.35
N ARG A 724 -16.32 3.29 32.87
CA ARG A 724 -16.71 3.09 31.46
C ARG A 724 -18.19 3.34 31.18
N GLU A 725 -19.00 3.52 32.22
CA GLU A 725 -20.41 3.87 32.05
C GLU A 725 -20.56 5.35 31.64
N SER A 726 -21.67 5.70 30.99
CA SER A 726 -21.88 7.05 30.49
C SER A 726 -21.97 8.06 31.64
N SER A 727 -21.19 9.15 31.56
CA SER A 727 -21.25 10.24 32.54
C SER A 727 -22.62 10.93 32.55
N TYR A 728 -23.37 10.91 31.44
CA TYR A 728 -24.76 11.37 31.40
C TYR A 728 -25.66 10.44 32.22
N LYS A 729 -25.53 9.11 32.04
CA LYS A 729 -26.28 8.10 32.83
C LYS A 729 -25.99 8.26 34.33
N ALA A 730 -24.71 8.38 34.68
CA ALA A 730 -24.29 8.62 36.07
C ALA A 730 -24.87 9.92 36.64
N ARG A 731 -24.83 11.01 35.87
CA ARG A 731 -25.38 12.31 36.28
C ARG A 731 -26.89 12.27 36.46
N ALA A 732 -27.64 11.78 35.47
CA ALA A 732 -29.09 11.71 35.53
C ALA A 732 -29.57 10.85 36.71
N ARG A 733 -29.00 9.64 36.88
CA ARG A 733 -29.38 8.75 37.99
C ARG A 733 -29.03 9.31 39.36
N HIS A 734 -27.84 9.90 39.53
CA HIS A 734 -27.48 10.56 40.80
C HIS A 734 -28.40 11.76 41.09
N GLN A 735 -28.63 12.65 40.13
CA GLN A 735 -29.50 13.82 40.32
C GLN A 735 -30.95 13.43 40.61
N PHE A 736 -31.44 12.34 40.03
CA PHE A 736 -32.77 11.81 40.31
C PHE A 736 -32.86 11.22 41.73
N LEU A 737 -31.90 10.39 42.14
CA LEU A 737 -31.84 9.89 43.52
C LEU A 737 -31.78 11.03 44.54
N LYS A 738 -31.03 12.10 44.23
CA LYS A 738 -30.95 13.31 45.05
C LYS A 738 -32.29 14.05 45.14
N ARG A 739 -33.03 14.18 44.03
CA ARG A 739 -34.41 14.72 44.03
C ARG A 739 -35.37 13.89 44.89
N LEU A 740 -35.16 12.57 44.96
CA LEU A 740 -35.92 11.64 45.81
C LEU A 740 -35.39 11.53 47.25
N LYS A 741 -34.27 12.19 47.60
CA LYS A 741 -33.53 12.06 48.88
C LYS A 741 -33.05 10.64 49.18
N ARG A 742 -32.55 9.95 48.15
CA ARG A 742 -32.08 8.54 48.17
C ARG A 742 -30.68 8.38 47.59
N ASP A 743 -29.92 9.46 47.54
CA ASP A 743 -28.50 9.56 47.18
C ASP A 743 -27.56 9.18 48.35
N GLN A 744 -27.92 8.14 49.12
CA GLN A 744 -27.09 7.67 50.23
C GLN A 744 -26.04 6.68 49.74
N PHE A 745 -24.78 7.08 49.75
CA PHE A 745 -23.65 6.30 49.25
C PHE A 745 -22.63 5.90 50.34
N ASP A 746 -22.91 6.19 51.61
CA ASP A 746 -22.13 5.70 52.75
C ASP A 746 -22.58 4.27 53.13
N PRO A 747 -21.71 3.25 53.06
CA PRO A 747 -22.05 1.87 53.41
C PRO A 747 -22.51 1.67 54.86
N GLN A 748 -22.19 2.61 55.77
CA GLN A 748 -22.54 2.53 57.19
C GLN A 748 -23.95 3.10 57.49
N ARG A 749 -24.66 3.62 56.49
CA ARG A 749 -25.95 4.30 56.68
C ARG A 749 -27.12 3.51 56.11
N PRO A 750 -28.32 3.57 56.73
CA PRO A 750 -29.51 2.92 56.19
C PRO A 750 -29.88 3.52 54.82
N ASN A 751 -30.48 2.68 53.96
CA ASN A 751 -30.78 2.98 52.56
C ASN A 751 -29.55 3.23 51.66
N TYR A 752 -28.38 2.71 52.02
CA TYR A 752 -27.18 2.72 51.17
C TYR A 752 -27.45 2.14 49.77
N VAL A 753 -26.99 2.87 48.74
CA VAL A 753 -27.03 2.49 47.33
C VAL A 753 -25.59 2.25 46.85
N THR A 754 -25.29 1.06 46.35
CA THR A 754 -23.96 0.78 45.76
C THR A 754 -23.81 1.47 44.39
N VAL A 755 -22.55 1.75 44.00
CA VAL A 755 -22.23 2.28 42.65
C VAL A 755 -22.75 1.37 41.55
N GLU A 756 -22.64 0.05 41.76
CA GLU A 756 -23.19 -0.97 40.88
C GLU A 756 -24.71 -0.88 40.79
N ALA A 757 -25.43 -0.79 41.91
CA ALA A 757 -26.89 -0.65 41.89
C ALA A 757 -27.32 0.62 41.15
N MET A 758 -26.63 1.76 41.37
CA MET A 758 -26.93 3.01 40.66
C MET A 758 -26.72 2.90 39.14
N LEU A 759 -25.67 2.22 38.67
CA LEU A 759 -25.24 2.28 37.26
C LEU A 759 -25.56 1.03 36.42
N SER A 760 -25.82 -0.12 37.04
CA SER A 760 -26.22 -1.35 36.36
C SER A 760 -27.67 -1.29 35.83
N GLY A 761 -28.04 -2.28 35.01
CA GLY A 761 -29.38 -2.40 34.44
C GLY A 761 -29.76 -1.31 33.44
N ASP A 762 -30.96 -1.49 32.87
CA ASP A 762 -31.71 -0.45 32.18
C ASP A 762 -32.38 0.51 33.18
N ASP A 763 -33.15 1.48 32.68
CA ASP A 763 -33.77 2.50 33.51
C ASP A 763 -35.03 1.98 34.25
N GLY A 764 -35.70 0.95 33.74
CA GLY A 764 -36.79 0.26 34.43
C GLY A 764 -36.30 -0.52 35.65
N GLU A 765 -35.22 -1.30 35.51
CA GLU A 765 -34.55 -1.98 36.63
C GLU A 765 -34.05 -0.99 37.69
N PHE A 766 -33.46 0.12 37.26
CA PHE A 766 -33.03 1.19 38.17
C PHE A 766 -34.22 1.81 38.92
N CYS A 767 -35.32 2.12 38.22
CA CYS A 767 -36.51 2.68 38.84
C CYS A 767 -37.17 1.72 39.82
N ALA A 768 -37.30 0.44 39.48
CA ALA A 768 -37.94 -0.57 40.33
C ALA A 768 -37.06 -1.02 41.52
N ARG A 769 -35.75 -1.24 41.30
CA ARG A 769 -34.85 -1.75 42.34
C ARG A 769 -34.27 -0.64 43.21
N VAL A 770 -33.84 0.47 42.60
CA VAL A 770 -33.12 1.55 43.31
C VAL A 770 -34.05 2.71 43.63
N ALA A 771 -34.59 3.41 42.63
CA ALA A 771 -35.34 4.66 42.85
C ALA A 771 -36.74 4.46 43.47
N LYS A 772 -37.27 3.23 43.46
CA LYS A 772 -38.60 2.82 43.96
C LYS A 772 -39.74 3.71 43.43
N CYS A 773 -39.72 3.99 42.13
CA CYS A 773 -40.75 4.77 41.45
C CYS A 773 -41.13 4.11 40.10
N PRO A 774 -42.27 4.49 39.49
CA PRO A 774 -42.56 4.14 38.10
C PRO A 774 -41.52 4.75 37.15
N GLU A 775 -41.13 4.02 36.11
CA GLU A 775 -40.14 4.47 35.12
C GLU A 775 -40.58 5.77 34.40
N ALA A 776 -41.89 5.95 34.18
CA ALA A 776 -42.46 7.16 33.59
C ALA A 776 -42.03 8.44 34.31
N VAL A 777 -41.88 8.42 35.65
CA VAL A 777 -41.45 9.58 36.45
C VAL A 777 -39.99 9.93 36.19
N TYR A 778 -39.14 8.93 35.96
CA TYR A 778 -37.74 9.12 35.59
C TYR A 778 -37.62 9.61 34.13
N ASN A 779 -38.40 9.05 33.22
CA ASN A 779 -38.44 9.47 31.82
C ASN A 779 -38.98 10.91 31.64
N GLU A 780 -39.87 11.37 32.53
CA GLU A 780 -40.26 12.79 32.59
C GLU A 780 -39.13 13.68 33.12
N PHE A 781 -38.42 13.24 34.18
CA PHE A 781 -37.26 13.95 34.71
C PHE A 781 -36.13 14.09 33.67
N LEU A 782 -35.87 13.06 32.85
CA LEU A 782 -34.88 13.11 31.77
C LEU A 782 -35.20 14.17 30.70
N LYS A 783 -36.47 14.55 30.50
CA LYS A 783 -36.86 15.63 29.57
C LYS A 783 -36.56 17.03 30.12
N GLN A 784 -36.22 17.15 31.41
CA GLN A 784 -35.95 18.40 32.10
C GLN A 784 -34.43 18.70 32.25
N LEU A 785 -33.55 17.90 31.60
CA LEU A 785 -32.15 17.69 32.00
C LEU A 785 -31.15 17.72 30.82
#